data_AF-A0A7V0Z2I9-F1
#
_entry.id   AF-A0A7V0Z2I9-F1
#
_cell.length_a   1.000
_cell.length_b   1.000
_cell.length_c   1.000
_cell.angle_alpha   90.00
_cell.angle_beta   90.00
_cell.angle_gamma   90.00
#
_symmetry.space_group_name_H-M   'P 1'
#
loop_
_entity.id
_entity.type
_entity.pdbx_description
1 polymer ?
#
loop_
_entity_poly.entity_id
_entity_poly.type
_entity_poly.pdbx_seq_one_letter_code
_entity_poly.pdbx_strand_id
1 'polypeptide(L)'
;MHPLIKDFHKIFLDRDRDGFVDSVNLQIHLSSSCHPEVLCAVMDLSAAIGFETMEMSPPLVTEGKKGSSWGYHLYIGLDHEFKTIPPNRGIYFLKESNKISLAQSIRNLSLSLLSRNGRILGKNAGKGFKKGEKVDLLRLFSIGGLFRPEPQKPWLVHFPYRILLFSSLELQTAIEAANFSSRLGLETVQLSLPFAFPWRSRPKGVPFIYIGKREDLNRVRRRRLRHLDAIPWDGGVFLIPSRNGFSEILISGTEKGLQRILRYLSTIPTDSKEIKGPILGAVKKFIRDLEDSYKSFFSSSSSSEKIVREFLLFDERKEVLKILKEGLKEADSQIGSIEILTMVVRPLRERRRLESEIKNLLKGLGWSSTKIRVAVLNAYKPGLSWMREVVLKEILKKGVDRVEITFKPFKEKGLEEEERWLQEIYPIDEILSRRLGISKDRIAFKKDSRIKEVYRVCAWRAKEKVYEGEFSPKWERKDYLSFFPKLGKTHPWIGWINLKIDGKEVMNCKVKTWMEQVWESYQKELLPLLKREIDRLCGSFPSPPHPLFEAIRFDLFLNYPGEGLGVDEERISPLEALHEEFYFVTLDFFSRYLKGKGLTKVSAGRILPIIHPNEREINGKLKFTLIHRPDGFFGEKERIKIGLEGVAFRGSDLIVHLFVEGEGGGRIDRLRKRMKDFKHEVFRIERIDYKEKPKRGLRIIAIGSNLIKGKPFLNKKQSSPMKIPMERPIGYKEYIKMIRSFEGRAGVNVVEEGDSSAGFPIYSLEHTFPSLHSLTSHLKAAVFKPTFFINCRHHANEVSSTNAGLRLSSLLITNLRFQRWLRRINVIINPMENVDGVNTLEEMLRWTPRDKLHAARYNWAGQEYYLEYFNPRTPFGEARVKPEIWQRWFPDICVDNHGFPSHEWEQPFSGYSPFRFREWWIPKAFFFIYLPFLEEKKGSKRRERSEKLGEWISSFLLDEERIIKRNQTFSERYWKYRGAWMSRPPKMGEGIFSFPLQKRFQKSNFSYRYPSITTIEFITEVADEVAYGRFLRECVKAHLETNLSVIQLLNSCHFPVKKKGYKREGGVEFFWHRERGLTFPQKQMNEKEGEDEKGRLDSFGCSGTGDFAFSKFCTGPCQRWNIDLGARR
;
A
#
# COMPACT_ATOMS: atom_id res chain seq x y z
N MET A 1 34.95 30.40 25.36
CA MET A 1 33.76 29.56 25.09
C MET A 1 32.70 29.87 26.16
N HIS A 2 31.50 30.28 25.77
CA HIS A 2 30.42 30.69 26.69
C HIS A 2 29.99 29.52 27.63
N PRO A 3 29.63 29.76 28.91
CA PRO A 3 29.27 28.70 29.86
C PRO A 3 28.18 27.74 29.38
N LEU A 4 27.17 28.24 28.67
CA LEU A 4 26.11 27.42 28.04
C LEU A 4 26.67 26.29 27.15
N ILE A 5 27.77 26.55 26.43
CA ILE A 5 28.40 25.55 25.55
C ILE A 5 29.16 24.50 26.36
N LYS A 6 29.70 24.86 27.53
CA LYS A 6 30.36 23.92 28.45
C LYS A 6 29.34 22.91 29.01
N ASP A 7 28.14 23.37 29.36
CA ASP A 7 27.06 22.54 29.91
C ASP A 7 26.14 21.90 28.85
N PHE A 8 26.54 21.89 27.58
CA PHE A 8 25.71 21.45 26.45
C PHE A 8 25.03 20.10 26.66
N HIS A 9 25.71 19.05 27.13
CA HIS A 9 25.10 17.72 27.31
C HIS A 9 24.02 17.67 28.40
N LYS A 10 23.97 18.68 29.28
CA LYS A 10 22.90 18.82 30.28
C LYS A 10 21.71 19.64 29.76
N ILE A 11 21.93 20.40 28.69
CA ILE A 11 20.96 21.30 28.08
C ILE A 11 20.33 20.67 26.84
N PHE A 12 21.13 20.09 25.96
CA PHE A 12 20.75 19.39 24.74
C PHE A 12 20.78 17.89 25.03
N LEU A 13 19.59 17.30 25.22
CA LEU A 13 19.39 15.97 25.75
C LEU A 13 19.13 14.97 24.61
N ASP A 14 19.96 13.94 24.56
CA ASP A 14 19.72 12.69 23.83
C ASP A 14 19.04 11.70 24.81
N ARG A 15 17.71 11.65 24.75
CA ARG A 15 16.87 10.87 25.66
C ARG A 15 16.72 9.43 25.19
N ASP A 16 16.66 9.22 23.87
CA ASP A 16 16.48 7.90 23.28
C ASP A 16 17.81 7.14 23.07
N ARG A 17 18.94 7.83 23.26
CA ARG A 17 20.32 7.32 23.16
C ARG A 17 20.68 6.88 21.75
N ASP A 18 20.12 7.54 20.74
CA ASP A 18 20.44 7.29 19.34
C ASP A 18 21.68 8.09 18.85
N GLY A 19 22.23 8.97 19.70
CA GLY A 19 23.37 9.82 19.41
C GLY A 19 23.02 11.22 18.90
N PHE A 20 21.73 11.56 18.78
CA PHE A 20 21.24 12.86 18.37
C PHE A 20 20.52 13.58 19.51
N VAL A 21 20.45 14.89 19.43
CA VAL A 21 19.73 15.66 20.44
C VAL A 21 18.24 15.58 20.12
N ASP A 22 17.50 14.90 20.99
CA ASP A 22 16.04 14.85 20.94
C ASP A 22 15.45 16.19 21.36
N SER A 23 15.89 16.72 22.49
CA SER A 23 15.22 17.83 23.16
C SER A 23 16.18 18.84 23.77
N VAL A 24 15.67 20.04 24.02
CA VAL A 24 16.37 21.09 24.77
C VAL A 24 15.73 21.27 26.14
N ASN A 25 16.55 21.51 27.16
CA ASN A 25 16.19 21.88 28.52
C ASN A 25 16.72 23.29 28.82
N LEU A 26 16.30 24.27 28.03
CA LEU A 26 16.68 25.68 28.14
C LEU A 26 15.48 26.58 27.87
N GLN A 27 15.21 27.52 28.77
CA GLN A 27 14.29 28.64 28.52
C GLN A 27 15.10 29.91 28.26
N ILE A 28 14.77 30.65 27.19
CA ILE A 28 15.36 31.97 26.90
C ILE A 28 14.43 33.05 27.44
N HIS A 29 15.00 34.04 28.11
CA HIS A 29 14.31 35.19 28.66
C HIS A 29 14.78 36.46 27.97
N LEU A 30 13.91 37.09 27.19
CA LEU A 30 14.19 38.34 26.51
C LEU A 30 13.75 39.52 27.41
N SER A 31 14.64 40.49 27.61
CA SER A 31 14.35 41.74 28.33
C SER A 31 13.61 42.75 27.42
N SER A 32 13.17 43.87 28.01
CA SER A 32 12.37 44.92 27.35
C SER A 32 13.02 45.59 26.13
N SER A 33 14.34 45.47 25.93
CA SER A 33 15.05 46.16 24.85
C SER A 33 14.98 45.42 23.50
N CYS A 34 13.83 45.54 22.82
CA CYS A 34 13.55 44.91 21.51
C CYS A 34 14.02 45.72 20.28
N HIS A 35 15.30 46.13 20.25
CA HIS A 35 15.86 46.76 19.06
C HIS A 35 15.93 45.77 17.88
N PRO A 36 15.60 46.16 16.62
CA PRO A 36 15.56 45.25 15.48
C PRO A 36 16.82 44.38 15.27
N GLU A 37 18.02 44.94 15.48
CA GLU A 37 19.28 44.17 15.38
C GLU A 37 19.42 43.10 16.48
N VAL A 38 19.02 43.43 17.71
CA VAL A 38 19.05 42.47 18.83
C VAL A 38 18.02 41.38 18.60
N LEU A 39 16.81 41.73 18.17
CA LEU A 39 15.78 40.74 17.85
C LEU A 39 16.21 39.80 16.71
N CYS A 40 16.79 40.32 15.64
CA CYS A 40 17.32 39.46 14.56
C CYS A 40 18.40 38.49 15.09
N ALA A 41 19.29 38.96 15.96
CA ALA A 41 20.28 38.08 16.60
C ALA A 41 19.64 37.02 17.51
N VAL A 42 18.60 37.37 18.27
CA VAL A 42 17.83 36.41 19.09
C VAL A 42 17.12 35.37 18.22
N MET A 43 16.59 35.78 17.06
CA MET A 43 15.98 34.88 16.08
C MET A 43 17.03 33.94 15.48
N ASP A 44 18.25 34.41 15.21
CA ASP A 44 19.39 33.58 14.78
C ASP A 44 19.72 32.51 15.83
N LEU A 45 19.80 32.90 17.12
CA LEU A 45 20.03 31.96 18.23
C LEU A 45 18.90 30.95 18.39
N SER A 46 17.65 31.43 18.31
CA SER A 46 16.46 30.58 18.45
C SER A 46 16.41 29.54 17.33
N ALA A 47 16.67 29.95 16.08
CA ALA A 47 16.78 29.05 14.95
C ALA A 47 17.95 28.06 15.09
N ALA A 48 19.09 28.51 15.61
CA ALA A 48 20.23 27.63 15.87
C ALA A 48 19.93 26.55 16.92
N ILE A 49 19.22 26.89 18.01
CA ILE A 49 18.78 25.91 19.00
C ILE A 49 17.83 24.89 18.39
N GLY A 50 16.81 25.36 17.65
CA GLY A 50 15.89 24.46 16.94
C GLY A 50 16.62 23.56 15.95
N PHE A 51 17.63 24.07 15.24
CA PHE A 51 18.44 23.30 14.29
C PHE A 51 19.20 22.14 14.93
N GLU A 52 19.69 22.32 16.16
CA GLU A 52 20.41 21.27 16.87
C GLU A 52 19.48 20.20 17.49
N THR A 53 18.16 20.42 17.59
CA THR A 53 17.21 19.48 18.24
C THR A 53 16.27 18.78 17.25
N MET A 54 15.78 17.58 17.56
CA MET A 54 14.73 16.91 16.77
C MET A 54 13.30 17.19 17.24
N GLU A 55 13.13 17.55 18.51
CA GLU A 55 11.84 17.74 19.16
C GLU A 55 11.85 18.99 20.06
N MET A 56 10.69 19.63 20.21
CA MET A 56 10.57 20.85 21.02
C MET A 56 9.14 21.09 21.52
N SER A 57 9.03 21.74 22.68
CA SER A 57 7.75 22.27 23.20
C SER A 57 7.85 23.79 23.37
N PRO A 58 7.40 24.59 22.38
CA PRO A 58 7.32 26.04 22.53
C PRO A 58 6.35 26.45 23.68
N PRO A 59 6.54 27.61 24.32
CA PRO A 59 7.52 28.63 23.97
C PRO A 59 8.93 28.31 24.51
N LEU A 60 9.94 28.44 23.64
CA LEU A 60 11.36 28.42 24.00
C LEU A 60 11.79 29.77 24.57
N VAL A 61 11.32 30.85 23.95
CA VAL A 61 11.59 32.24 24.36
C VAL A 61 10.39 32.77 25.12
N THR A 62 10.64 33.43 26.24
CA THR A 62 9.64 34.00 27.16
C THR A 62 10.10 35.36 27.68
N GLU A 63 9.22 36.03 28.41
CA GLU A 63 9.54 37.25 29.14
C GLU A 63 10.40 36.93 30.38
N GLY A 64 11.10 37.93 30.93
CA GLY A 64 12.08 37.86 32.04
C GLY A 64 11.68 37.21 33.38
N LYS A 65 10.56 36.48 33.47
CA LYS A 65 10.13 35.74 34.67
C LYS A 65 10.60 34.30 34.60
N LYS A 66 11.21 33.79 35.68
CA LYS A 66 11.65 32.39 35.77
C LYS A 66 10.44 31.46 35.66
N GLY A 67 10.40 30.63 34.63
CA GLY A 67 9.43 29.52 34.53
C GLY A 67 9.85 28.36 35.45
N SER A 68 8.90 27.73 36.14
CA SER A 68 9.19 26.68 37.14
C SER A 68 9.57 25.30 36.54
N SER A 69 9.38 25.08 35.24
CA SER A 69 9.48 23.77 34.59
C SER A 69 10.82 23.47 33.88
N TRP A 70 11.75 24.42 33.79
CA TRP A 70 13.00 24.29 33.04
C TRP A 70 14.21 24.23 33.98
N GLY A 71 15.20 23.40 33.64
CA GLY A 71 16.41 23.24 34.43
C GLY A 71 17.48 24.32 34.18
N TYR A 72 17.43 24.98 33.02
CA TYR A 72 18.37 26.01 32.63
C TYR A 72 17.68 27.22 32.00
N HIS A 73 18.23 28.40 32.26
CA HIS A 73 17.68 29.69 31.85
C HIS A 73 18.76 30.57 31.24
N LEU A 74 18.49 31.20 30.10
CA LEU A 74 19.38 32.18 29.46
C LEU A 74 18.68 33.55 29.39
N TYR A 75 19.19 34.52 30.13
CA TYR A 75 18.69 35.90 30.13
C TYR A 75 19.49 36.74 29.12
N ILE A 76 18.79 37.41 28.20
CA ILE A 76 19.38 38.20 27.11
C ILE A 76 18.86 39.64 27.19
N GLY A 77 19.76 40.62 27.28
CA GLY A 77 19.42 42.02 27.48
C GLY A 77 20.63 42.91 27.78
N LEU A 78 20.40 44.17 28.15
CA LEU A 78 21.45 45.12 28.52
C LEU A 78 21.82 44.98 30.00
N ASP A 79 23.04 45.36 30.37
CA ASP A 79 23.57 45.18 31.73
C ASP A 79 22.68 45.75 32.84
N HIS A 80 22.04 46.89 32.58
CA HIS A 80 21.18 47.57 33.54
C HIS A 80 19.83 46.89 33.76
N GLU A 81 19.42 45.95 32.91
CA GLU A 81 18.12 45.28 32.96
C GLU A 81 18.09 44.07 33.90
N PHE A 82 19.25 43.60 34.38
CA PHE A 82 19.38 42.35 35.16
C PHE A 82 19.79 42.53 36.63
N LYS A 83 19.62 43.73 37.19
CA LYS A 83 20.10 44.08 38.54
C LYS A 83 19.48 43.25 39.69
N THR A 84 18.38 42.54 39.45
CA THR A 84 17.59 41.85 40.48
C THR A 84 17.60 40.32 40.38
N ILE A 85 18.34 39.72 39.43
CA ILE A 85 18.35 38.26 39.23
C ILE A 85 19.65 37.68 39.82
N PRO A 86 19.59 36.93 40.92
CA PRO A 86 20.80 36.36 41.54
C PRO A 86 21.41 35.29 40.62
N PRO A 87 22.75 35.27 40.46
CA PRO A 87 23.43 34.21 39.73
C PRO A 87 23.30 32.89 40.50
N ASN A 88 22.51 31.96 39.96
CA ASN A 88 22.32 30.62 40.51
C ASN A 88 22.75 29.55 39.50
N ARG A 89 22.97 28.33 39.99
CA ARG A 89 23.26 27.17 39.12
C ARG A 89 22.13 26.99 38.10
N GLY A 90 22.50 26.89 36.83
CA GLY A 90 21.56 26.78 35.72
C GLY A 90 21.06 28.11 35.14
N ILE A 91 21.50 29.25 35.68
CA ILE A 91 21.21 30.57 35.12
C ILE A 91 22.42 31.10 34.35
N TYR A 92 22.20 31.51 33.10
CA TYR A 92 23.18 32.13 32.22
C TYR A 92 22.71 33.52 31.82
N PHE A 93 23.66 34.42 31.60
CA PHE A 93 23.40 35.78 31.14
C PHE A 93 24.19 36.04 29.86
N LEU A 94 23.54 36.66 28.89
CA LEU A 94 24.18 37.28 27.74
C LEU A 94 23.79 38.75 27.77
N LYS A 95 24.65 39.52 28.44
CA LYS A 95 24.43 40.94 28.75
C LYS A 95 25.62 41.77 28.28
N GLU A 96 25.31 42.96 27.78
CA GLU A 96 26.29 43.90 27.23
C GLU A 96 25.85 45.34 27.54
N SER A 97 26.78 46.28 27.41
CA SER A 97 26.54 47.70 27.69
C SER A 97 25.67 48.39 26.63
N ASN A 98 25.67 47.89 25.39
CA ASN A 98 24.92 48.48 24.28
C ASN A 98 24.35 47.42 23.32
N LYS A 99 23.36 47.84 22.52
CA LYS A 99 22.56 46.98 21.64
C LYS A 99 23.36 46.33 20.50
N ILE A 100 24.39 47.00 19.98
CA ILE A 100 25.21 46.48 18.86
C ILE A 100 26.11 45.36 19.36
N SER A 101 26.82 45.61 20.48
CA SER A 101 27.62 44.58 21.16
C SER A 101 26.76 43.39 21.56
N LEU A 102 25.56 43.64 22.11
CA LEU A 102 24.62 42.58 22.46
C LEU A 102 24.25 41.70 21.27
N ALA A 103 23.85 42.30 20.14
CA ALA A 103 23.53 41.56 18.92
C ALA A 103 24.73 40.74 18.40
N GLN A 104 25.95 41.29 18.46
CA GLN A 104 27.16 40.57 18.05
C GLN A 104 27.46 39.38 18.98
N SER A 105 27.36 39.56 20.30
CA SER A 105 27.58 38.51 21.30
C SER A 105 26.57 37.36 21.14
N ILE A 106 25.30 37.67 20.86
CA ILE A 106 24.28 36.65 20.56
C ILE A 106 24.65 35.88 19.29
N ARG A 107 25.00 36.57 18.18
CA ARG A 107 25.38 35.91 16.92
C ARG A 107 26.64 35.04 17.08
N ASN A 108 27.61 35.49 17.87
CA ASN A 108 28.80 34.71 18.21
C ASN A 108 28.46 33.43 18.98
N LEU A 109 27.48 33.49 19.91
CA LEU A 109 26.97 32.31 20.60
C LEU A 109 26.28 31.35 19.63
N SER A 110 25.42 31.85 18.73
CA SER A 110 24.74 31.05 17.70
C SER A 110 25.74 30.31 16.81
N LEU A 111 26.78 31.01 16.33
CA LEU A 111 27.85 30.41 15.54
C LEU A 111 28.65 29.36 16.32
N SER A 112 28.93 29.63 17.60
CA SER A 112 29.64 28.68 18.48
C SER A 112 28.83 27.41 18.71
N LEU A 113 27.51 27.54 18.85
CA LEU A 113 26.59 26.41 19.00
C LEU A 113 26.59 25.52 17.73
N LEU A 114 26.40 26.12 16.56
CA LEU A 114 26.35 25.38 15.29
C LEU A 114 27.69 24.76 14.88
N SER A 115 28.81 25.40 15.25
CA SER A 115 30.15 24.90 14.94
C SER A 115 30.55 23.71 15.82
N ARG A 116 29.82 23.41 16.90
CA ARG A 116 30.04 22.21 17.71
C ARG A 116 29.81 20.97 16.85
N ASN A 117 30.76 20.04 16.81
CA ASN A 117 30.70 18.81 16.00
C ASN A 117 30.57 19.04 14.48
N GLY A 118 30.83 20.26 13.98
CA GLY A 118 30.80 20.60 12.56
C GLY A 118 32.10 21.29 12.11
N ARG A 119 32.73 20.81 11.03
CA ARG A 119 33.88 21.50 10.43
C ARG A 119 33.38 22.57 9.45
N ILE A 120 33.85 23.81 9.61
CA ILE A 120 33.66 24.87 8.62
C ILE A 120 34.70 24.68 7.52
N LEU A 121 34.22 24.27 6.35
CA LEU A 121 35.02 24.08 5.14
C LEU A 121 35.08 25.40 4.34
N GLY A 122 36.01 25.47 3.38
CA GLY A 122 36.27 26.66 2.55
C GLY A 122 35.08 27.16 1.70
N LYS A 123 35.34 28.11 0.80
CA LYS A 123 34.29 28.67 -0.09
C LYS A 123 33.69 27.56 -0.95
N ASN A 124 32.37 27.40 -0.88
CA ASN A 124 31.64 26.47 -1.76
C ASN A 124 30.72 27.28 -2.70
N ALA A 125 30.84 27.07 -4.00
CA ALA A 125 29.97 27.63 -5.02
C ALA A 125 28.74 26.72 -5.19
N GLY A 126 27.84 26.73 -4.20
CA GLY A 126 26.57 26.02 -4.32
C GLY A 126 25.79 26.47 -5.56
N LYS A 127 25.30 25.50 -6.33
CA LYS A 127 24.45 25.75 -7.50
C LYS A 127 23.12 26.35 -7.05
N GLY A 128 22.68 27.41 -7.72
CA GLY A 128 21.44 28.11 -7.41
C GLY A 128 20.20 27.22 -7.55
N PHE A 129 19.17 27.54 -6.78
CA PHE A 129 17.89 26.84 -6.77
C PHE A 129 17.20 26.85 -8.15
N LYS A 130 16.45 25.78 -8.48
CA LYS A 130 15.53 25.81 -9.63
C LYS A 130 14.46 26.89 -9.39
N LYS A 131 14.38 27.88 -10.28
CA LYS A 131 13.35 28.93 -10.25
C LYS A 131 11.98 28.32 -10.57
N GLY A 132 10.91 28.74 -9.87
CA GLY A 132 9.53 28.59 -10.36
C GLY A 132 8.54 27.72 -9.56
N GLU A 133 8.95 27.05 -8.48
CA GLU A 133 8.01 26.21 -7.71
C GLU A 133 7.20 27.02 -6.67
N LYS A 134 5.86 26.92 -6.74
CA LYS A 134 4.93 27.59 -5.81
C LYS A 134 5.02 26.96 -4.41
N VAL A 135 5.00 27.78 -3.37
CA VAL A 135 4.83 27.36 -1.98
C VAL A 135 3.40 26.89 -1.75
N ASP A 136 3.23 25.76 -1.06
CA ASP A 136 1.95 25.30 -0.52
C ASP A 136 1.87 25.59 0.98
N LEU A 137 0.96 26.48 1.39
CA LEU A 137 0.75 26.85 2.79
C LEU A 137 0.13 25.73 3.64
N LEU A 138 -0.56 24.76 3.05
CA LEU A 138 -1.07 23.59 3.79
C LEU A 138 0.08 22.68 4.24
N ARG A 139 1.18 22.70 3.50
CA ARG A 139 2.40 21.91 3.73
C ARG A 139 3.56 22.75 4.26
N LEU A 140 3.28 23.85 4.97
CA LEU A 140 4.27 24.89 5.31
C LEU A 140 5.61 24.32 5.82
N PHE A 141 5.56 23.35 6.74
CA PHE A 141 6.74 22.73 7.35
C PHE A 141 7.18 21.41 6.70
N SER A 142 6.70 21.10 5.50
CA SER A 142 7.02 19.88 4.75
C SER A 142 7.67 20.21 3.40
N ILE A 143 8.12 19.18 2.69
CA ILE A 143 8.65 19.30 1.32
C ILE A 143 7.55 19.85 0.39
N GLY A 144 7.86 20.93 -0.34
CA GLY A 144 6.90 21.67 -1.18
C GLY A 144 6.28 22.90 -0.50
N GLY A 145 6.35 23.01 0.84
CA GLY A 145 6.00 24.20 1.60
C GLY A 145 7.13 25.22 1.65
N LEU A 146 7.84 25.32 2.78
CA LEU A 146 9.06 26.12 2.93
C LEU A 146 10.34 25.41 2.47
N PHE A 147 10.30 24.09 2.38
CA PHE A 147 11.49 23.26 2.14
C PHE A 147 11.55 22.71 0.71
N ARG A 148 12.75 22.62 0.13
CA ARG A 148 12.95 22.21 -1.28
C ARG A 148 14.02 21.13 -1.42
N PRO A 149 13.75 20.00 -2.09
CA PRO A 149 14.76 18.98 -2.32
C PRO A 149 15.77 19.43 -3.38
N GLU A 150 17.03 19.01 -3.24
CA GLU A 150 18.03 19.22 -4.30
C GLU A 150 17.67 18.36 -5.53
N PRO A 151 17.64 18.91 -6.76
CA PRO A 151 17.19 18.17 -7.93
C PRO A 151 17.96 16.87 -8.22
N GLN A 152 19.25 16.82 -7.90
CA GLN A 152 20.11 15.64 -8.15
C GLN A 152 20.24 14.73 -6.92
N LYS A 153 19.94 15.26 -5.73
CA LYS A 153 20.07 14.58 -4.45
C LYS A 153 18.84 14.91 -3.60
N PRO A 154 17.66 14.34 -3.92
CA PRO A 154 16.41 14.80 -3.33
C PRO A 154 16.33 14.67 -1.80
N TRP A 155 17.18 13.86 -1.18
CA TRP A 155 17.35 13.76 0.28
C TRP A 155 18.11 14.94 0.92
N LEU A 156 18.77 15.78 0.12
CA LEU A 156 19.32 17.07 0.56
C LEU A 156 18.21 18.11 0.42
N VAL A 157 17.53 18.37 1.54
CA VAL A 157 16.41 19.29 1.60
C VAL A 157 16.87 20.64 2.11
N HIS A 158 16.57 21.68 1.33
CA HIS A 158 17.03 23.03 1.55
C HIS A 158 15.96 23.94 2.14
N PHE A 159 16.39 24.91 2.94
CA PHE A 159 15.58 26.06 3.37
C PHE A 159 16.08 27.34 2.68
N PRO A 160 15.40 27.81 1.61
CA PRO A 160 15.91 28.90 0.79
C PRO A 160 15.65 30.30 1.37
N TYR A 161 14.83 30.43 2.41
CA TYR A 161 14.34 31.72 2.90
C TYR A 161 15.29 32.39 3.91
N ARG A 162 15.17 33.72 4.02
CA ARG A 162 15.65 34.53 5.16
C ARG A 162 14.49 35.30 5.77
N ILE A 163 14.59 35.63 7.05
CA ILE A 163 13.59 36.49 7.68
C ILE A 163 13.98 37.95 7.50
N LEU A 164 13.02 38.79 7.09
CA LEU A 164 13.20 40.24 7.01
C LEU A 164 12.21 40.94 7.93
N LEU A 165 12.73 41.64 8.93
CA LEU A 165 11.94 42.39 9.91
C LEU A 165 11.73 43.83 9.44
N PHE A 166 10.48 44.27 9.27
CA PHE A 166 10.17 45.61 8.76
C PHE A 166 10.45 46.74 9.76
N SER A 167 10.07 46.54 11.01
CA SER A 167 10.07 47.57 12.05
C SER A 167 10.37 46.96 13.43
N SER A 168 10.51 47.81 14.44
CA SER A 168 10.55 47.39 15.83
C SER A 168 9.21 46.77 16.23
N LEU A 169 9.28 45.68 16.99
CA LEU A 169 8.12 44.99 17.54
C LEU A 169 8.06 45.22 19.05
N GLU A 170 6.84 45.21 19.59
CA GLU A 170 6.64 45.12 21.04
C GLU A 170 7.22 43.80 21.59
N LEU A 171 7.60 43.79 22.88
CA LEU A 171 8.28 42.66 23.52
C LEU A 171 7.56 41.33 23.30
N GLN A 172 6.25 41.29 23.51
CA GLN A 172 5.46 40.07 23.38
C GLN A 172 5.44 39.55 21.93
N THR A 173 5.34 40.43 20.94
CA THR A 173 5.41 40.05 19.52
C THR A 173 6.82 39.62 19.12
N ALA A 174 7.85 40.26 19.66
CA ALA A 174 9.25 39.90 19.47
C ALA A 174 9.54 38.48 19.99
N ILE A 175 9.01 38.12 21.16
CA ILE A 175 9.08 36.78 21.73
C ILE A 175 8.45 35.74 20.78
N GLU A 176 7.25 36.00 20.25
CA GLU A 176 6.60 35.09 19.31
C GLU A 176 7.36 34.96 17.98
N ALA A 177 7.98 36.03 17.49
CA ALA A 177 8.84 35.99 16.30
C ALA A 177 10.09 35.11 16.52
N ALA A 178 10.69 35.18 17.72
CA ALA A 178 11.81 34.32 18.10
C ALA A 178 11.38 32.84 18.22
N ASN A 179 10.22 32.56 18.83
CA ASN A 179 9.66 31.21 18.89
C ASN A 179 9.35 30.65 17.49
N PHE A 180 8.78 31.45 16.58
CA PHE A 180 8.61 31.04 15.18
C PHE A 180 9.94 30.72 14.49
N SER A 181 11.00 31.48 14.79
CA SER A 181 12.35 31.19 14.28
C SER A 181 12.91 29.88 14.82
N SER A 182 12.68 29.57 16.10
CA SER A 182 13.06 28.26 16.66
C SER A 182 12.34 27.10 15.96
N ARG A 183 11.05 27.28 15.63
CA ARG A 183 10.27 26.29 14.87
C ARG A 183 10.83 26.09 13.47
N LEU A 184 11.24 27.15 12.76
CA LEU A 184 11.89 27.01 11.45
C LEU A 184 13.24 26.28 11.54
N GLY A 185 14.01 26.54 12.60
CA GLY A 185 15.23 25.79 12.92
C GLY A 185 14.96 24.31 13.19
N LEU A 186 13.92 24.00 13.95
CA LEU A 186 13.49 22.63 14.24
C LEU A 186 13.22 21.83 12.95
N GLU A 187 12.56 22.45 11.98
CA GLU A 187 12.05 21.76 10.80
C GLU A 187 13.05 21.66 9.63
N THR A 188 14.26 22.19 9.81
CA THR A 188 15.26 22.22 8.75
C THR A 188 16.49 21.36 9.05
N VAL A 189 17.07 20.78 8.00
CA VAL A 189 18.41 20.17 8.00
C VAL A 189 19.46 21.10 7.38
N GLN A 190 19.06 22.31 6.96
CA GLN A 190 19.95 23.39 6.52
C GLN A 190 19.61 24.70 7.24
N LEU A 191 20.62 25.34 7.84
CA LEU A 191 20.48 26.67 8.43
C LEU A 191 21.61 27.59 7.98
N SER A 192 21.30 28.83 7.65
CA SER A 192 22.32 29.84 7.36
C SER A 192 22.23 30.99 8.35
N LEU A 193 23.39 31.45 8.84
CA LEU A 193 23.52 32.62 9.70
C LEU A 193 24.25 33.75 8.96
N PRO A 194 23.77 35.01 9.01
CA PRO A 194 22.54 35.43 9.69
C PRO A 194 21.27 34.89 9.02
N PHE A 195 20.31 34.49 9.84
CA PHE A 195 19.02 33.92 9.44
C PHE A 195 17.96 35.02 9.30
N ALA A 196 17.99 35.99 10.21
CA ALA A 196 17.12 37.17 10.25
C ALA A 196 17.91 38.47 10.00
N PHE A 197 17.28 39.40 9.28
CA PHE A 197 17.84 40.71 8.95
C PHE A 197 16.82 41.83 9.23
N PRO A 198 17.26 43.00 9.71
CA PRO A 198 16.42 44.18 9.71
C PRO A 198 16.27 44.73 8.29
N TRP A 199 15.17 45.45 8.04
CA TRP A 199 14.82 45.99 6.72
C TRP A 199 15.97 46.74 6.02
N ARG A 200 16.76 47.51 6.77
CA ARG A 200 17.87 48.33 6.24
C ARG A 200 19.06 47.50 5.76
N SER A 201 19.23 46.28 6.27
CA SER A 201 20.37 45.39 6.00
C SER A 201 19.98 44.20 5.11
N ARG A 202 18.97 44.38 4.26
CA ARG A 202 18.39 43.34 3.42
C ARG A 202 19.43 42.76 2.43
N PRO A 203 19.67 41.43 2.42
CA PRO A 203 20.55 40.82 1.41
C PRO A 203 19.90 40.76 0.01
N LYS A 204 20.73 40.77 -1.04
CA LYS A 204 20.28 40.62 -2.44
C LYS A 204 20.19 39.14 -2.84
N GLY A 205 19.27 38.81 -3.75
CA GLY A 205 19.25 37.49 -4.41
C GLY A 205 18.61 36.32 -3.65
N VAL A 206 18.03 36.53 -2.46
CA VAL A 206 17.37 35.49 -1.65
C VAL A 206 15.86 35.76 -1.47
N PRO A 207 15.01 34.73 -1.35
CA PRO A 207 13.60 34.90 -1.00
C PRO A 207 13.42 35.19 0.50
N PHE A 208 12.36 35.93 0.85
CA PHE A 208 12.12 36.38 2.22
C PHE A 208 10.80 35.88 2.81
N ILE A 209 10.83 35.63 4.11
CA ILE A 209 9.68 35.67 5.01
C ILE A 209 9.69 37.05 5.67
N TYR A 210 8.74 37.89 5.32
CA TYR A 210 8.60 39.23 5.89
C TYR A 210 7.79 39.16 7.17
N ILE A 211 8.26 39.84 8.23
CA ILE A 211 7.56 39.96 9.51
C ILE A 211 7.47 41.45 9.87
N GLY A 212 6.26 41.94 10.15
CA GLY A 212 6.07 43.33 10.61
C GLY A 212 4.63 43.80 10.64
N LYS A 213 4.44 45.04 11.10
CA LYS A 213 3.12 45.61 11.35
C LYS A 213 2.40 45.95 10.05
N ARG A 214 1.07 46.06 10.10
CA ARG A 214 0.25 46.37 8.91
C ARG A 214 0.62 47.70 8.26
N GLU A 215 1.04 48.69 9.04
CA GLU A 215 1.55 49.99 8.55
C GLU A 215 2.83 49.85 7.71
N ASP A 216 3.63 48.81 7.95
CA ASP A 216 4.86 48.55 7.19
C ASP A 216 4.58 48.04 5.77
N LEU A 217 3.35 47.59 5.48
CA LEU A 217 2.98 47.11 4.15
C LEU A 217 3.12 48.18 3.06
N ASN A 218 3.11 49.47 3.42
CA ASN A 218 3.39 50.58 2.50
C ASN A 218 4.82 50.51 1.93
N ARG A 219 5.76 49.87 2.66
CA ARG A 219 7.15 49.66 2.23
C ARG A 219 7.29 48.52 1.23
N VAL A 220 6.29 47.64 1.16
CA VAL A 220 6.13 46.61 0.12
C VAL A 220 5.28 47.19 -0.99
N ARG A 221 5.55 46.86 -2.26
CA ARG A 221 4.85 47.43 -3.43
C ARG A 221 3.31 47.28 -3.33
N ARG A 222 2.64 48.33 -2.82
CA ARG A 222 1.21 48.39 -2.44
C ARG A 222 0.25 47.87 -3.51
N ARG A 223 0.56 48.08 -4.80
CA ARG A 223 -0.26 47.60 -5.93
C ARG A 223 -0.48 46.08 -5.96
N ARG A 224 0.46 45.26 -5.43
CA ARG A 224 0.40 43.78 -5.45
C ARG A 224 -0.40 43.18 -4.28
N LEU A 225 -0.60 43.95 -3.22
CA LEU A 225 -1.24 43.50 -1.97
C LEU A 225 -2.68 44.02 -1.81
N ARG A 226 -3.20 44.82 -2.75
CA ARG A 226 -4.55 45.44 -2.68
C ARG A 226 -5.69 44.48 -2.38
N HIS A 227 -5.56 43.22 -2.79
CA HIS A 227 -6.57 42.19 -2.51
C HIS A 227 -6.66 41.79 -1.03
N LEU A 228 -5.61 42.05 -0.25
CA LEU A 228 -5.60 41.85 1.21
C LEU A 228 -6.39 42.94 1.94
N ASP A 229 -6.61 44.10 1.31
CA ASP A 229 -7.42 45.18 1.89
C ASP A 229 -8.93 45.00 1.64
N ALA A 230 -9.32 43.94 0.92
CA ALA A 230 -10.73 43.68 0.58
C ALA A 230 -11.60 43.38 1.80
N ILE A 231 -11.03 42.78 2.85
CA ILE A 231 -11.70 42.46 4.11
C ILE A 231 -10.76 42.87 5.25
N PRO A 232 -11.23 43.52 6.34
CA PRO A 232 -10.39 43.82 7.49
C PRO A 232 -9.85 42.54 8.16
N TRP A 233 -8.60 42.57 8.60
CA TRP A 233 -7.96 41.48 9.35
C TRP A 233 -6.96 42.06 10.36
N ASP A 234 -6.78 41.33 11.45
CA ASP A 234 -5.92 41.70 12.58
C ASP A 234 -4.51 41.13 12.41
N GLY A 235 -4.37 39.90 11.94
CA GLY A 235 -3.06 39.27 11.69
C GLY A 235 -3.18 38.08 10.76
N GLY A 236 -2.20 37.87 9.87
CA GLY A 236 -2.27 36.81 8.87
C GLY A 236 -0.95 36.46 8.21
N VAL A 237 -0.96 35.32 7.51
CA VAL A 237 0.13 34.80 6.67
C VAL A 237 -0.33 34.72 5.22
N PHE A 238 0.47 35.27 4.30
CA PHE A 238 0.10 35.40 2.89
C PHE A 238 1.27 35.11 1.95
N LEU A 239 0.99 34.50 0.80
CA LEU A 239 1.94 34.36 -0.29
C LEU A 239 2.02 35.64 -1.12
N ILE A 240 3.24 36.13 -1.36
CA ILE A 240 3.52 37.29 -2.20
C ILE A 240 4.23 36.87 -3.50
N PRO A 241 3.80 37.38 -4.68
CA PRO A 241 4.50 37.15 -5.94
C PRO A 241 5.89 37.83 -5.98
N SER A 242 6.97 37.05 -6.10
CA SER A 242 8.32 37.57 -6.34
C SER A 242 8.65 37.76 -7.82
N ARG A 243 9.63 38.64 -8.11
CA ARG A 243 10.21 38.80 -9.47
C ARG A 243 11.18 37.66 -9.84
N ASN A 244 11.69 36.91 -8.86
CA ASN A 244 12.74 35.90 -9.07
C ASN A 244 12.20 34.48 -9.27
N GLY A 245 10.87 34.31 -9.37
CA GLY A 245 10.23 33.01 -9.57
C GLY A 245 9.97 32.19 -8.30
N PHE A 246 10.21 32.74 -7.10
CA PHE A 246 9.84 32.12 -5.81
C PHE A 246 8.64 32.81 -5.18
N SER A 247 7.75 32.09 -4.50
CA SER A 247 6.76 32.74 -3.64
C SER A 247 7.46 33.24 -2.37
N GLU A 248 7.34 34.53 -2.07
CA GLU A 248 7.72 35.11 -0.78
C GLU A 248 6.55 34.99 0.20
N ILE A 249 6.82 35.12 1.49
CA ILE A 249 5.78 34.98 2.54
C ILE A 249 5.73 36.26 3.36
N LEU A 250 4.53 36.71 3.66
CA LEU A 250 4.27 37.85 4.53
C LEU A 250 3.50 37.40 5.76
N ILE A 251 4.06 37.65 6.93
CA ILE A 251 3.39 37.53 8.22
C ILE A 251 3.22 38.95 8.76
N SER A 252 1.99 39.41 8.86
CA SER A 252 1.70 40.81 9.23
C SER A 252 0.44 40.92 10.08
N GLY A 253 0.27 42.06 10.75
CA GLY A 253 -0.93 42.40 11.52
C GLY A 253 -0.86 43.72 12.28
N THR A 254 -1.92 44.03 13.02
CA THR A 254 -1.83 44.84 14.25
C THR A 254 -0.87 44.14 15.22
N GLU A 255 -0.34 44.82 16.23
CA GLU A 255 0.61 44.17 17.16
C GLU A 255 0.03 42.90 17.80
N LYS A 256 -1.16 43.02 18.41
CA LYS A 256 -1.87 41.87 18.99
C LYS A 256 -2.19 40.77 17.96
N GLY A 257 -2.56 41.15 16.74
CA GLY A 257 -2.86 40.19 15.67
C GLY A 257 -1.61 39.47 15.14
N LEU A 258 -0.50 40.20 14.99
CA LEU A 258 0.81 39.69 14.59
C LEU A 258 1.37 38.71 15.64
N GLN A 259 1.28 39.08 16.92
CA GLN A 259 1.62 38.20 18.04
C GLN A 259 0.85 36.88 17.95
N ARG A 260 -0.47 36.95 17.74
CA ARG A 260 -1.34 35.77 17.68
C ARG A 260 -1.04 34.86 16.50
N ILE A 261 -0.80 35.40 15.29
CA ILE A 261 -0.48 34.57 14.12
C ILE A 261 0.93 33.95 14.24
N LEU A 262 1.91 34.66 14.80
CA LEU A 262 3.24 34.11 15.05
C LEU A 262 3.18 32.98 16.08
N ARG A 263 2.44 33.17 17.18
CA ARG A 263 2.18 32.12 18.17
C ARG A 263 1.58 30.89 17.51
N TYR A 264 0.49 31.08 16.75
CA TYR A 264 -0.17 30.00 16.03
C TYR A 264 0.81 29.23 15.13
N LEU A 265 1.58 29.92 14.29
CA LEU A 265 2.55 29.28 13.39
C LEU A 265 3.69 28.55 14.14
N SER A 266 4.06 29.03 15.33
CA SER A 266 5.12 28.40 16.14
C SER A 266 4.66 27.12 16.87
N THR A 267 3.37 27.02 17.21
CA THR A 267 2.80 25.92 18.00
C THR A 267 1.92 24.96 17.20
N ILE A 268 1.75 25.21 15.89
CA ILE A 268 0.83 24.43 15.09
C ILE A 268 1.29 22.97 14.97
N PRO A 269 0.42 21.99 15.25
CA PRO A 269 0.77 20.59 15.04
C PRO A 269 1.00 20.32 13.55
N THR A 270 1.93 19.41 13.25
CA THR A 270 2.22 18.96 11.90
C THR A 270 2.39 17.45 11.89
N ASP A 271 2.02 16.82 10.79
CA ASP A 271 2.52 15.50 10.46
C ASP A 271 3.62 15.58 9.40
N SER A 272 4.03 14.43 8.85
CA SER A 272 5.04 14.36 7.80
C SER A 272 4.62 15.06 6.50
N LYS A 273 3.32 15.14 6.23
CA LYS A 273 2.74 15.54 4.95
C LYS A 273 2.29 16.99 4.96
N GLU A 274 1.65 17.42 6.03
CA GLU A 274 0.98 18.70 6.15
C GLU A 274 0.70 19.10 7.61
N ILE A 275 0.08 20.26 7.75
CA ILE A 275 -0.31 20.79 9.05
C ILE A 275 -1.54 20.04 9.60
N LYS A 276 -1.47 19.67 10.89
CA LYS A 276 -2.60 19.13 11.66
C LYS A 276 -3.14 20.20 12.60
N GLY A 277 -4.45 20.46 12.55
CA GLY A 277 -5.09 21.37 13.49
C GLY A 277 -6.51 21.73 13.07
N PRO A 278 -7.36 22.20 14.00
CA PRO A 278 -8.77 22.47 13.71
C PRO A 278 -8.94 23.55 12.63
N ILE A 279 -8.06 24.56 12.62
CA ILE A 279 -8.11 25.67 11.67
C ILE A 279 -7.77 25.19 10.25
N LEU A 280 -6.55 24.70 10.01
CA LEU A 280 -6.13 24.29 8.66
C LEU A 280 -6.79 22.98 8.20
N GLY A 281 -7.20 22.11 9.12
CA GLY A 281 -8.05 20.96 8.81
C GLY A 281 -9.41 21.38 8.24
N ALA A 282 -10.05 22.40 8.83
CA ALA A 282 -11.29 22.96 8.28
C ALA A 282 -11.05 23.60 6.90
N VAL A 283 -9.93 24.29 6.69
CA VAL A 283 -9.56 24.87 5.37
C VAL A 283 -9.37 23.77 4.32
N LYS A 284 -8.70 22.66 4.68
CA LYS A 284 -8.49 21.52 3.78
C LYS A 284 -9.83 20.88 3.40
N LYS A 285 -10.73 20.66 4.37
CA LYS A 285 -12.08 20.15 4.12
C LYS A 285 -12.85 21.09 3.18
N PHE A 286 -12.77 22.41 3.43
CA PHE A 286 -13.41 23.39 2.55
C PHE A 286 -12.88 23.36 1.11
N ILE A 287 -11.57 23.25 0.92
CA ILE A 287 -10.97 23.09 -0.42
C ILE A 287 -11.47 21.82 -1.10
N ARG A 288 -11.52 20.69 -0.37
CA ARG A 288 -12.04 19.41 -0.88
C ARG A 288 -13.51 19.50 -1.29
N ASP A 289 -14.36 20.04 -0.42
CA ASP A 289 -15.79 20.19 -0.68
C ASP A 289 -16.04 21.12 -1.89
N LEU A 290 -15.20 22.14 -2.08
CA LEU A 290 -15.19 22.99 -3.28
C LEU A 290 -14.80 22.22 -4.55
N GLU A 291 -13.73 21.42 -4.49
CA GLU A 291 -13.29 20.57 -5.60
C GLU A 291 -14.37 19.54 -5.97
N ASP A 292 -15.00 18.92 -4.98
CA ASP A 292 -16.05 17.91 -5.19
C ASP A 292 -17.34 18.54 -5.75
N SER A 293 -17.73 19.72 -5.28
CA SER A 293 -18.85 20.47 -5.88
C SER A 293 -18.56 20.87 -7.34
N TYR A 294 -17.29 21.07 -7.71
CA TYR A 294 -16.91 21.31 -9.10
C TYR A 294 -16.98 20.01 -9.91
N LYS A 295 -16.46 18.90 -9.38
CA LYS A 295 -16.56 17.58 -10.03
C LYS A 295 -18.01 17.18 -10.29
N SER A 296 -18.90 17.42 -9.33
CA SER A 296 -20.32 17.05 -9.42
C SER A 296 -21.08 17.82 -10.52
N PHE A 297 -20.62 19.03 -10.85
CA PHE A 297 -21.24 19.89 -11.86
C PHE A 297 -21.04 19.37 -13.30
N PHE A 298 -19.93 18.70 -13.57
CA PHE A 298 -19.67 18.06 -14.87
C PHE A 298 -20.12 16.60 -14.91
N SER A 299 -20.50 16.01 -13.77
CA SER A 299 -21.02 14.64 -13.72
C SER A 299 -22.54 14.55 -13.80
N SER A 300 -23.28 15.65 -13.87
CA SER A 300 -24.75 15.67 -13.80
C SER A 300 -25.47 15.42 -15.14
N SER A 301 -24.80 14.88 -16.17
CA SER A 301 -25.46 14.69 -17.47
C SER A 301 -24.79 13.62 -18.35
N SER A 302 -24.77 12.37 -17.89
CA SER A 302 -24.96 11.21 -18.77
C SER A 302 -25.18 9.96 -17.91
N SER A 303 -26.37 9.36 -18.01
CA SER A 303 -26.53 7.97 -17.60
C SER A 303 -25.61 7.13 -18.48
N SER A 304 -24.71 6.34 -17.89
CA SER A 304 -23.89 5.37 -18.62
C SER A 304 -24.81 4.49 -19.48
N GLU A 305 -24.60 4.46 -20.81
CA GLU A 305 -25.30 3.52 -21.69
C GLU A 305 -25.02 2.08 -21.23
N LYS A 306 -26.05 1.25 -21.12
CA LYS A 306 -25.92 -0.14 -20.66
C LYS A 306 -26.53 -1.09 -21.68
N ILE A 307 -25.77 -2.10 -22.08
CA ILE A 307 -26.25 -3.19 -22.94
C ILE A 307 -26.34 -4.45 -22.09
N VAL A 308 -27.54 -5.06 -22.05
CA VAL A 308 -27.80 -6.30 -21.29
C VAL A 308 -28.17 -7.43 -22.25
N ARG A 309 -27.63 -8.62 -22.03
CA ARG A 309 -28.01 -9.87 -22.71
C ARG A 309 -28.17 -10.98 -21.68
N GLU A 310 -29.15 -11.86 -21.89
CA GLU A 310 -29.41 -13.00 -21.01
C GLU A 310 -29.51 -14.28 -21.82
N PHE A 311 -28.89 -15.34 -21.32
CA PHE A 311 -28.88 -16.68 -21.92
C PHE A 311 -29.35 -17.68 -20.88
N LEU A 312 -30.40 -18.42 -21.21
CA LEU A 312 -30.89 -19.54 -20.40
C LEU A 312 -30.18 -20.82 -20.83
N LEU A 313 -29.74 -21.60 -19.86
CA LEU A 313 -28.95 -22.81 -20.06
C LEU A 313 -29.80 -24.05 -19.79
N PHE A 314 -29.70 -25.03 -20.67
CA PHE A 314 -30.42 -26.29 -20.54
C PHE A 314 -29.72 -27.23 -19.54
N ASP A 315 -30.48 -27.91 -18.69
CA ASP A 315 -29.95 -28.85 -17.69
C ASP A 315 -29.49 -30.16 -18.33
N GLU A 316 -28.18 -30.35 -18.39
CA GLU A 316 -27.53 -31.55 -18.96
C GLU A 316 -28.00 -32.87 -18.35
N ARG A 317 -28.49 -32.90 -17.10
CA ARG A 317 -29.04 -34.11 -16.47
C ARG A 317 -30.32 -34.59 -17.17
N LYS A 318 -31.18 -33.64 -17.58
CA LYS A 318 -32.41 -33.95 -18.32
C LYS A 318 -32.06 -34.52 -19.70
N GLU A 319 -30.99 -34.01 -20.32
CA GLU A 319 -30.48 -34.57 -21.58
C GLU A 319 -30.00 -36.01 -21.41
N VAL A 320 -29.23 -36.29 -20.35
CA VAL A 320 -28.77 -37.66 -20.06
C VAL A 320 -29.95 -38.62 -19.95
N LEU A 321 -30.97 -38.27 -19.17
CA LEU A 321 -32.15 -39.12 -19.01
C LEU A 321 -32.95 -39.29 -20.31
N LYS A 322 -33.04 -38.24 -21.13
CA LYS A 322 -33.71 -38.29 -22.44
C LYS A 322 -32.95 -39.23 -23.39
N ILE A 323 -31.64 -39.03 -23.53
CA ILE A 323 -30.77 -39.83 -24.39
C ILE A 323 -30.79 -41.31 -23.96
N LEU A 324 -30.73 -41.59 -22.64
CA LEU A 324 -30.87 -42.96 -22.13
C LEU A 324 -32.23 -43.57 -22.48
N LYS A 325 -33.33 -42.84 -22.26
CA LYS A 325 -34.67 -43.33 -22.64
C LYS A 325 -34.76 -43.69 -24.12
N GLU A 326 -34.12 -42.93 -25.00
CA GLU A 326 -34.09 -43.21 -26.43
C GLU A 326 -33.24 -44.44 -26.76
N GLY A 327 -32.00 -44.51 -26.27
CA GLY A 327 -31.11 -45.66 -26.53
C GLY A 327 -31.57 -46.97 -25.91
N LEU A 328 -32.44 -46.93 -24.91
CA LEU A 328 -33.01 -48.10 -24.24
C LEU A 328 -34.33 -48.59 -24.88
N LYS A 329 -34.96 -47.81 -25.78
CA LYS A 329 -36.18 -48.23 -26.49
C LYS A 329 -35.95 -49.36 -27.51
N GLU A 330 -34.72 -49.50 -28.00
CA GLU A 330 -34.35 -50.47 -29.03
C GLU A 330 -33.74 -51.77 -28.44
N ALA A 331 -33.70 -51.89 -27.11
CA ALA A 331 -33.09 -53.03 -26.43
C ALA A 331 -34.09 -54.18 -26.23
N ASP A 332 -33.64 -55.41 -26.50
CA ASP A 332 -34.46 -56.63 -26.40
C ASP A 332 -34.89 -56.90 -24.94
N SER A 333 -35.92 -57.72 -24.76
CA SER A 333 -36.50 -58.05 -23.45
C SER A 333 -35.62 -58.98 -22.59
N GLN A 334 -34.66 -59.70 -23.19
CA GLN A 334 -33.69 -60.55 -22.51
C GLN A 334 -32.30 -59.94 -22.49
N ILE A 335 -31.95 -59.25 -21.40
CA ILE A 335 -30.63 -58.59 -21.21
C ILE A 335 -29.91 -59.18 -20.00
N GLY A 336 -28.66 -59.62 -20.19
CA GLY A 336 -27.82 -60.14 -19.12
C GLY A 336 -27.14 -59.06 -18.27
N SER A 337 -26.72 -57.95 -18.89
CA SER A 337 -25.99 -56.87 -18.25
C SER A 337 -26.15 -55.51 -18.94
N ILE A 338 -26.18 -54.45 -18.14
CA ILE A 338 -26.22 -53.05 -18.60
C ILE A 338 -25.10 -52.28 -17.92
N GLU A 339 -24.26 -51.63 -18.72
CA GLU A 339 -23.22 -50.72 -18.24
C GLU A 339 -23.47 -49.31 -18.76
N ILE A 340 -23.60 -48.35 -17.85
CA ILE A 340 -23.78 -46.93 -18.17
C ILE A 340 -22.65 -46.14 -17.53
N LEU A 341 -21.87 -45.46 -18.37
CA LEU A 341 -20.92 -44.43 -17.96
C LEU A 341 -21.42 -43.08 -18.47
N THR A 342 -21.69 -42.15 -17.56
CA THR A 342 -22.04 -40.77 -17.93
C THR A 342 -21.12 -39.79 -17.22
N MET A 343 -20.82 -38.68 -17.89
CA MET A 343 -19.97 -37.61 -17.40
C MET A 343 -20.73 -36.29 -17.50
N VAL A 344 -20.92 -35.63 -16.35
CA VAL A 344 -21.62 -34.34 -16.23
C VAL A 344 -20.84 -33.39 -15.31
N VAL A 345 -20.92 -32.09 -15.53
CA VAL A 345 -20.36 -31.07 -14.63
C VAL A 345 -21.38 -30.76 -13.56
N ARG A 346 -21.45 -31.65 -12.55
CA ARG A 346 -22.27 -31.49 -11.35
C ARG A 346 -21.53 -31.86 -10.06
N PRO A 347 -21.90 -31.26 -8.92
CA PRO A 347 -21.44 -31.69 -7.60
C PRO A 347 -21.73 -33.17 -7.35
N LEU A 348 -20.95 -33.80 -6.49
CA LEU A 348 -21.09 -35.23 -6.17
C LEU A 348 -22.52 -35.62 -5.75
N ARG A 349 -23.19 -34.77 -4.96
CA ARG A 349 -24.58 -35.02 -4.52
C ARG A 349 -25.55 -35.15 -5.69
N GLU A 350 -25.45 -34.25 -6.66
CA GLU A 350 -26.30 -34.27 -7.84
C GLU A 350 -25.95 -35.41 -8.79
N ARG A 351 -24.68 -35.77 -8.91
CA ARG A 351 -24.27 -36.95 -9.69
C ARG A 351 -24.82 -38.23 -9.10
N ARG A 352 -24.84 -38.37 -7.77
CA ARG A 352 -25.49 -39.51 -7.08
C ARG A 352 -27.01 -39.51 -7.25
N ARG A 353 -27.63 -38.34 -7.27
CA ARG A 353 -29.07 -38.20 -7.57
C ARG A 353 -29.36 -38.66 -8.99
N LEU A 354 -28.58 -38.21 -9.98
CA LEU A 354 -28.69 -38.67 -11.37
C LEU A 354 -28.46 -40.18 -11.48
N GLU A 355 -27.47 -40.74 -10.77
CA GLU A 355 -27.25 -42.20 -10.72
C GLU A 355 -28.50 -42.94 -10.22
N SER A 356 -29.16 -42.40 -9.20
CA SER A 356 -30.40 -42.96 -8.64
C SER A 356 -31.58 -42.82 -9.61
N GLU A 357 -31.71 -41.68 -10.29
CA GLU A 357 -32.72 -41.44 -11.32
C GLU A 357 -32.53 -42.39 -12.52
N ILE A 358 -31.29 -42.65 -12.94
CA ILE A 358 -30.96 -43.65 -13.98
C ILE A 358 -31.35 -45.06 -13.50
N LYS A 359 -30.99 -45.45 -12.28
CA LYS A 359 -31.38 -46.77 -11.73
C LYS A 359 -32.89 -46.94 -11.64
N ASN A 360 -33.61 -45.91 -11.24
CA ASN A 360 -35.07 -45.91 -11.21
C ASN A 360 -35.69 -46.01 -12.61
N LEU A 361 -35.10 -45.33 -13.59
CA LEU A 361 -35.50 -45.45 -14.99
C LEU A 361 -35.37 -46.90 -15.48
N LEU A 362 -34.24 -47.55 -15.22
CA LEU A 362 -34.01 -48.96 -15.60
C LEU A 362 -34.98 -49.91 -14.89
N LYS A 363 -35.26 -49.67 -13.60
CA LYS A 363 -36.25 -50.43 -12.84
C LYS A 363 -37.67 -50.29 -13.43
N GLY A 364 -38.05 -49.07 -13.81
CA GLY A 364 -39.34 -48.79 -14.44
C GLY A 364 -39.52 -49.43 -15.83
N LEU A 365 -38.43 -49.77 -16.51
CA LEU A 365 -38.42 -50.49 -17.79
C LEU A 365 -38.42 -52.02 -17.63
N GLY A 366 -38.49 -52.55 -16.41
CA GLY A 366 -38.62 -53.99 -16.14
C GLY A 366 -37.29 -54.74 -15.91
N TRP A 367 -36.14 -54.07 -15.92
CA TRP A 367 -34.82 -54.73 -15.86
C TRP A 367 -34.29 -54.93 -14.43
N SER A 368 -35.17 -55.33 -13.51
CA SER A 368 -34.80 -55.48 -12.09
C SER A 368 -33.89 -56.68 -11.81
N SER A 369 -33.86 -57.69 -12.71
CA SER A 369 -33.04 -58.91 -12.62
C SER A 369 -31.72 -58.82 -13.38
N THR A 370 -31.46 -57.73 -14.11
CA THR A 370 -30.27 -57.53 -14.95
C THR A 370 -29.07 -57.05 -14.13
N LYS A 371 -27.85 -57.48 -14.50
CA LYS A 371 -26.61 -56.98 -13.86
C LYS A 371 -26.34 -55.53 -14.29
N ILE A 372 -26.65 -54.56 -13.43
CA ILE A 372 -26.55 -53.13 -13.73
C ILE A 372 -25.28 -52.50 -13.10
N ARG A 373 -24.45 -51.86 -13.93
CA ARG A 373 -23.34 -51.00 -13.50
C ARG A 373 -23.57 -49.58 -14.00
N VAL A 374 -23.77 -48.63 -13.09
CA VAL A 374 -23.90 -47.21 -13.43
C VAL A 374 -22.76 -46.44 -12.76
N ALA A 375 -22.06 -45.63 -13.54
CA ALA A 375 -21.05 -44.70 -13.07
C ALA A 375 -21.37 -43.29 -13.59
N VAL A 376 -21.59 -42.34 -12.68
CA VAL A 376 -21.80 -40.93 -12.99
C VAL A 376 -20.58 -40.15 -12.53
N LEU A 377 -19.63 -39.92 -13.44
CA LEU A 377 -18.40 -39.19 -13.17
C LEU A 377 -18.58 -37.69 -13.38
N ASN A 378 -17.66 -36.92 -12.81
CA ASN A 378 -17.54 -35.51 -13.12
C ASN A 378 -16.89 -35.33 -14.49
N ALA A 379 -17.54 -34.60 -15.41
CA ALA A 379 -16.91 -34.25 -16.69
C ALA A 379 -15.77 -33.23 -16.51
N TYR A 380 -15.74 -32.52 -15.38
CA TYR A 380 -14.63 -31.66 -14.98
C TYR A 380 -13.58 -32.48 -14.21
N LYS A 381 -12.33 -32.52 -14.70
CA LYS A 381 -11.28 -33.45 -14.23
C LYS A 381 -11.73 -34.91 -14.14
N PRO A 382 -12.15 -35.51 -15.27
CA PRO A 382 -12.74 -36.85 -15.26
C PRO A 382 -11.76 -37.94 -14.80
N GLY A 383 -10.45 -37.82 -15.08
CA GLY A 383 -9.43 -38.73 -14.56
C GLY A 383 -9.34 -38.69 -13.04
N LEU A 384 -9.33 -37.49 -12.45
CA LEU A 384 -9.35 -37.32 -11.00
C LEU A 384 -10.65 -37.89 -10.38
N SER A 385 -11.80 -37.64 -11.00
CA SER A 385 -13.09 -38.18 -10.57
C SER A 385 -13.09 -39.72 -10.63
N TRP A 386 -12.62 -40.31 -11.73
CA TRP A 386 -12.49 -41.77 -11.85
C TRP A 386 -11.58 -42.36 -10.78
N MET A 387 -10.40 -41.79 -10.56
CA MET A 387 -9.46 -42.28 -9.54
C MET A 387 -10.01 -42.17 -8.12
N ARG A 388 -10.67 -41.05 -7.77
CA ARG A 388 -11.23 -40.82 -6.43
C ARG A 388 -12.50 -41.63 -6.16
N GLU A 389 -13.34 -41.80 -7.16
CA GLU A 389 -14.71 -42.28 -6.96
C GLU A 389 -14.95 -43.72 -7.39
N VAL A 390 -14.09 -44.26 -8.27
CA VAL A 390 -14.12 -45.64 -8.75
C VAL A 390 -12.89 -46.38 -8.23
N VAL A 391 -11.69 -46.00 -8.67
CA VAL A 391 -10.46 -46.74 -8.38
C VAL A 391 -10.22 -46.85 -6.87
N LEU A 392 -10.22 -45.72 -6.15
CA LEU A 392 -9.97 -45.68 -4.71
C LEU A 392 -10.93 -46.59 -3.94
N LYS A 393 -12.22 -46.64 -4.30
CA LYS A 393 -13.20 -47.51 -3.63
C LYS A 393 -12.87 -49.00 -3.80
N GLU A 394 -12.30 -49.38 -4.93
CA GLU A 394 -11.95 -50.77 -5.23
C GLU A 394 -10.64 -51.17 -4.55
N ILE A 395 -9.61 -50.33 -4.62
CA ILE A 395 -8.29 -50.64 -4.04
C ILE A 395 -8.25 -50.52 -2.51
N LEU A 396 -9.09 -49.66 -1.91
CA LEU A 396 -9.17 -49.51 -0.45
C LEU A 396 -9.53 -50.84 0.25
N LYS A 397 -10.35 -51.67 -0.40
CA LYS A 397 -10.77 -52.98 0.13
C LYS A 397 -9.68 -54.06 0.01
N LYS A 398 -8.58 -53.79 -0.69
CA LYS A 398 -7.57 -54.79 -1.05
C LYS A 398 -6.28 -54.70 -0.24
N GLY A 399 -6.14 -53.73 0.68
CA GLY A 399 -4.96 -53.60 1.55
C GLY A 399 -3.67 -53.32 0.77
N VAL A 400 -3.72 -52.35 -0.14
CA VAL A 400 -2.66 -52.01 -1.09
C VAL A 400 -1.49 -51.28 -0.41
N ASP A 401 -0.25 -51.66 -0.75
CA ASP A 401 0.99 -51.05 -0.24
C ASP A 401 1.75 -50.20 -1.29
N ARG A 402 1.39 -50.32 -2.58
CA ARG A 402 1.99 -49.55 -3.69
C ARG A 402 0.96 -49.28 -4.79
N VAL A 403 1.00 -48.08 -5.36
CA VAL A 403 0.20 -47.67 -6.52
C VAL A 403 1.10 -47.10 -7.61
N GLU A 404 0.83 -47.43 -8.86
CA GLU A 404 1.46 -46.84 -10.04
C GLU A 404 0.37 -46.30 -10.95
N ILE A 405 0.48 -45.01 -11.27
CA ILE A 405 -0.43 -44.32 -12.18
C ILE A 405 0.36 -44.04 -13.45
N THR A 406 0.08 -44.83 -14.49
CA THR A 406 0.61 -44.57 -15.84
C THR A 406 -0.33 -43.60 -16.56
N PHE A 407 0.22 -42.57 -17.20
CA PHE A 407 -0.52 -41.66 -18.05
C PHE A 407 0.12 -41.57 -19.45
N LYS A 408 -0.73 -41.35 -20.45
CA LYS A 408 -0.31 -41.12 -21.82
C LYS A 408 0.15 -39.67 -21.98
N PRO A 409 1.23 -39.36 -22.72
CA PRO A 409 1.55 -37.98 -23.07
C PRO A 409 0.49 -37.37 -23.98
N PHE A 410 0.18 -36.09 -23.79
CA PHE A 410 -0.68 -35.32 -24.67
C PHE A 410 0.09 -34.93 -25.95
N LYS A 411 -0.32 -35.45 -27.11
CA LYS A 411 0.38 -35.26 -28.40
C LYS A 411 -0.39 -34.42 -29.42
N GLU A 412 -1.60 -33.99 -29.09
CA GLU A 412 -2.40 -33.18 -30.00
C GLU A 412 -1.83 -31.76 -30.13
N LYS A 413 -1.91 -31.17 -31.32
CA LYS A 413 -1.46 -29.78 -31.54
C LYS A 413 -2.42 -28.82 -30.81
N GLY A 414 -1.95 -28.18 -29.74
CA GLY A 414 -2.75 -27.26 -28.92
C GLY A 414 -1.93 -26.38 -27.99
N LEU A 415 -2.62 -25.68 -27.09
CA LEU A 415 -2.02 -24.87 -26.03
C LEU A 415 -1.63 -25.66 -24.78
N GLU A 416 -2.12 -26.91 -24.67
CA GLU A 416 -1.79 -27.84 -23.59
C GLU A 416 -0.31 -28.27 -23.61
N GLU A 417 0.22 -28.61 -22.44
CA GLU A 417 1.55 -29.23 -22.29
C GLU A 417 1.45 -30.76 -22.45
N GLU A 418 2.59 -31.43 -22.72
CA GLU A 418 2.63 -32.89 -22.89
C GLU A 418 2.13 -33.63 -21.64
N GLU A 419 2.34 -33.04 -20.47
CA GLU A 419 1.94 -33.56 -19.16
C GLU A 419 0.46 -33.28 -18.82
N ARG A 420 -0.35 -32.73 -19.73
CA ARG A 420 -1.74 -32.31 -19.45
C ARG A 420 -2.57 -33.32 -18.63
N TRP A 421 -2.43 -34.61 -18.93
CA TRP A 421 -3.16 -35.66 -18.22
C TRP A 421 -2.64 -35.90 -16.80
N LEU A 422 -1.35 -35.70 -16.55
CA LEU A 422 -0.83 -35.64 -15.18
C LEU A 422 -1.35 -34.41 -14.44
N GLN A 423 -1.47 -33.28 -15.14
CA GLN A 423 -1.99 -32.04 -14.56
C GLN A 423 -3.44 -32.21 -14.09
N GLU A 424 -4.29 -32.84 -14.91
CA GLU A 424 -5.71 -33.11 -14.59
C GLU A 424 -5.94 -33.90 -13.30
N ILE A 425 -5.02 -34.81 -12.96
CA ILE A 425 -5.15 -35.69 -11.79
C ILE A 425 -4.48 -35.11 -10.53
N TYR A 426 -4.00 -33.87 -10.57
CA TYR A 426 -3.46 -33.21 -9.39
C TYR A 426 -4.54 -33.00 -8.31
N PRO A 427 -4.27 -33.19 -6.99
CA PRO A 427 -3.12 -33.84 -6.35
C PRO A 427 -3.46 -35.29 -5.89
N ILE A 428 -3.78 -36.20 -6.83
CA ILE A 428 -4.27 -37.56 -6.53
C ILE A 428 -3.34 -38.39 -5.64
N ASP A 429 -2.03 -38.21 -5.71
CA ASP A 429 -1.09 -39.01 -4.91
C ASP A 429 -1.24 -38.72 -3.41
N GLU A 430 -1.41 -37.45 -3.02
CA GLU A 430 -1.68 -37.08 -1.63
C GLU A 430 -3.04 -37.57 -1.16
N ILE A 431 -4.06 -37.53 -2.04
CA ILE A 431 -5.39 -38.04 -1.75
C ILE A 431 -5.33 -39.55 -1.50
N LEU A 432 -4.66 -40.31 -2.37
CA LEU A 432 -4.49 -41.75 -2.23
C LEU A 432 -3.63 -42.09 -1.00
N SER A 433 -2.52 -41.40 -0.78
CA SER A 433 -1.64 -41.59 0.37
C SER A 433 -2.42 -41.50 1.69
N ARG A 434 -3.19 -40.42 1.88
CA ARG A 434 -4.01 -40.22 3.09
C ARG A 434 -5.12 -41.25 3.25
N ARG A 435 -5.75 -41.67 2.15
CA ARG A 435 -6.91 -42.59 2.18
C ARG A 435 -6.50 -44.05 2.33
N LEU A 436 -5.34 -44.44 1.78
CA LEU A 436 -4.81 -45.80 1.85
C LEU A 436 -3.87 -46.00 3.05
N GLY A 437 -3.36 -44.93 3.66
CA GLY A 437 -2.40 -45.02 4.76
C GLY A 437 -0.99 -45.41 4.30
N ILE A 438 -0.61 -45.10 3.06
CA ILE A 438 0.72 -45.42 2.49
C ILE A 438 1.52 -44.13 2.22
N SER A 439 2.86 -44.21 2.24
CA SER A 439 3.72 -43.06 1.90
C SER A 439 3.51 -42.57 0.47
N LYS A 440 3.65 -41.25 0.22
CA LYS A 440 3.63 -40.63 -1.12
C LYS A 440 4.63 -41.27 -2.09
N ASP A 441 5.76 -41.78 -1.58
CA ASP A 441 6.82 -42.41 -2.37
C ASP A 441 6.41 -43.80 -2.91
N ARG A 442 5.38 -44.41 -2.32
CA ARG A 442 4.77 -45.66 -2.79
C ARG A 442 3.73 -45.40 -3.88
N ILE A 443 3.52 -44.16 -4.29
CA ILE A 443 2.62 -43.75 -5.37
C ILE A 443 3.44 -43.09 -6.47
N ALA A 444 3.70 -43.87 -7.53
CA ALA A 444 4.55 -43.47 -8.63
C ALA A 444 3.74 -43.03 -9.86
N PHE A 445 4.25 -42.03 -10.57
CA PHE A 445 3.74 -41.61 -11.87
C PHE A 445 4.65 -42.14 -12.98
N LYS A 446 4.05 -42.63 -14.07
CA LYS A 446 4.80 -43.13 -15.23
C LYS A 446 4.22 -42.57 -16.51
N LYS A 447 5.07 -41.99 -17.36
CA LYS A 447 4.69 -41.55 -18.71
C LYS A 447 4.93 -42.70 -19.70
N ASP A 448 3.89 -43.16 -20.40
CA ASP A 448 4.01 -44.24 -21.40
C ASP A 448 3.09 -43.96 -22.60
N SER A 449 3.63 -43.80 -23.80
CA SER A 449 2.82 -43.55 -25.00
C SER A 449 2.17 -44.80 -25.60
N ARG A 450 2.54 -46.00 -25.11
CA ARG A 450 2.08 -47.29 -25.67
C ARG A 450 0.76 -47.77 -25.06
N ILE A 451 0.32 -47.20 -23.93
CA ILE A 451 -0.96 -47.56 -23.34
C ILE A 451 -2.12 -47.11 -24.25
N LYS A 452 -3.16 -47.95 -24.30
CA LYS A 452 -4.34 -47.71 -25.14
C LYS A 452 -5.13 -46.52 -24.64
N GLU A 453 -5.56 -46.60 -23.38
CA GLU A 453 -6.31 -45.56 -22.68
C GLU A 453 -5.38 -44.46 -22.13
N VAL A 454 -5.93 -43.29 -21.76
CA VAL A 454 -5.15 -42.16 -21.23
C VAL A 454 -4.51 -42.48 -19.89
N TYR A 455 -5.22 -43.18 -19.01
CA TYR A 455 -4.72 -43.60 -17.70
C TYR A 455 -4.77 -45.11 -17.55
N ARG A 456 -3.76 -45.66 -16.87
CA ARG A 456 -3.77 -47.01 -16.31
C ARG A 456 -3.30 -46.95 -14.86
N VAL A 457 -4.10 -47.49 -13.94
CA VAL A 457 -3.75 -47.58 -12.52
C VAL A 457 -3.54 -49.03 -12.14
N CYS A 458 -2.35 -49.33 -11.64
CA CYS A 458 -2.01 -50.62 -11.07
C CYS A 458 -1.77 -50.47 -9.56
N ALA A 459 -2.25 -51.43 -8.78
CA ALA A 459 -2.02 -51.46 -7.34
C ALA A 459 -1.57 -52.85 -6.88
N TRP A 460 -0.65 -52.86 -5.91
CA TRP A 460 0.01 -54.07 -5.42
C TRP A 460 -0.15 -54.24 -3.91
N ARG A 461 -0.12 -55.51 -3.50
CA ARG A 461 0.01 -55.94 -2.10
C ARG A 461 1.06 -57.04 -2.05
N ALA A 462 2.10 -56.87 -1.24
CA ALA A 462 3.19 -57.84 -1.10
C ALA A 462 3.78 -58.30 -2.45
N LYS A 463 3.97 -57.35 -3.38
CA LYS A 463 4.42 -57.55 -4.78
C LYS A 463 3.41 -58.21 -5.74
N GLU A 464 2.27 -58.69 -5.27
CA GLU A 464 1.19 -59.21 -6.12
C GLU A 464 0.35 -58.04 -6.67
N LYS A 465 0.06 -58.02 -7.98
CA LYS A 465 -0.83 -57.01 -8.59
C LYS A 465 -2.28 -57.37 -8.27
N VAL A 466 -2.90 -56.62 -7.37
CA VAL A 466 -4.27 -56.89 -6.90
C VAL A 466 -5.34 -56.08 -7.62
N TYR A 467 -4.94 -55.07 -8.41
CA TYR A 467 -5.86 -54.25 -9.20
C TYR A 467 -5.17 -53.68 -10.43
N GLU A 468 -5.93 -53.61 -11.52
CA GLU A 468 -5.58 -52.91 -12.76
C GLU A 468 -6.86 -52.29 -13.32
N GLY A 469 -6.81 -51.01 -13.68
CA GLY A 469 -7.92 -50.32 -14.32
C GLY A 469 -7.43 -49.28 -15.31
N GLU A 470 -8.21 -49.06 -16.36
CA GLU A 470 -7.90 -48.13 -17.45
C GLU A 470 -9.04 -47.15 -17.70
N PHE A 471 -8.72 -45.92 -18.12
CA PHE A 471 -9.72 -44.87 -18.35
C PHE A 471 -9.24 -43.78 -19.30
N SER A 472 -10.13 -43.30 -20.16
CA SER A 472 -9.90 -42.14 -21.02
C SER A 472 -10.94 -41.03 -20.81
N PRO A 473 -10.51 -39.81 -20.45
CA PRO A 473 -11.32 -38.61 -20.55
C PRO A 473 -11.89 -38.41 -21.96
N LYS A 474 -13.06 -37.77 -22.02
CA LYS A 474 -13.65 -37.29 -23.27
C LYS A 474 -13.40 -35.79 -23.39
N TRP A 475 -12.95 -35.37 -24.57
CA TRP A 475 -12.55 -33.99 -24.85
C TRP A 475 -12.86 -33.64 -26.31
N GLU A 476 -12.87 -32.35 -26.61
CA GLU A 476 -13.11 -31.84 -27.97
C GLU A 476 -12.12 -30.73 -28.29
N ARG A 477 -11.65 -30.68 -29.54
CA ARG A 477 -10.77 -29.60 -30.02
C ARG A 477 -11.59 -28.34 -30.29
N LYS A 478 -11.24 -27.23 -29.64
CA LYS A 478 -11.85 -25.91 -29.82
C LYS A 478 -10.81 -24.85 -30.17
N ASP A 479 -11.24 -23.77 -30.80
CA ASP A 479 -10.42 -22.56 -30.91
C ASP A 479 -10.28 -21.91 -29.54
N TYR A 480 -9.06 -21.48 -29.19
CA TYR A 480 -8.83 -20.67 -27.99
C TYR A 480 -9.63 -19.35 -28.05
N LEU A 481 -9.55 -18.67 -29.19
CA LEU A 481 -10.34 -17.48 -29.53
C LEU A 481 -10.81 -17.59 -30.97
N SER A 482 -12.13 -17.66 -31.18
CA SER A 482 -12.74 -17.83 -32.51
C SER A 482 -12.35 -16.74 -33.51
N PHE A 483 -12.19 -15.50 -33.05
CA PHE A 483 -11.70 -14.36 -33.85
C PHE A 483 -10.24 -14.48 -34.29
N PHE A 484 -9.45 -15.28 -33.58
CA PHE A 484 -8.01 -15.42 -33.83
C PHE A 484 -7.59 -16.90 -33.82
N PRO A 485 -8.03 -17.73 -34.78
CA PRO A 485 -7.75 -19.17 -34.79
C PRO A 485 -6.25 -19.53 -34.79
N LYS A 486 -5.40 -18.61 -35.29
CA LYS A 486 -3.94 -18.77 -35.30
C LYS A 486 -3.29 -18.77 -33.91
N LEU A 487 -4.03 -18.43 -32.86
CA LEU A 487 -3.50 -18.44 -31.49
C LEU A 487 -3.34 -19.83 -30.90
N GLY A 488 -3.98 -20.82 -31.49
CA GLY A 488 -3.92 -22.20 -31.04
C GLY A 488 -5.29 -22.77 -30.77
N LYS A 489 -5.28 -24.09 -30.62
CA LYS A 489 -6.44 -24.89 -30.25
C LYS A 489 -6.33 -25.31 -28.79
N THR A 490 -7.47 -25.55 -28.17
CA THR A 490 -7.57 -26.10 -26.81
C THR A 490 -8.44 -27.34 -26.81
N HIS A 491 -8.30 -28.15 -25.78
CA HIS A 491 -8.90 -29.48 -25.68
C HIS A 491 -9.61 -29.64 -24.33
N PRO A 492 -10.64 -28.83 -24.05
CA PRO A 492 -11.46 -28.96 -22.85
C PRO A 492 -12.20 -30.29 -22.84
N TRP A 493 -12.53 -30.75 -21.63
CA TRP A 493 -13.38 -31.91 -21.45
C TRP A 493 -14.81 -31.63 -21.94
N ILE A 494 -15.52 -32.70 -22.26
CA ILE A 494 -16.93 -32.63 -22.67
C ILE A 494 -17.77 -33.57 -21.83
N GLY A 495 -19.05 -33.25 -21.69
CA GLY A 495 -20.02 -34.20 -21.15
C GLY A 495 -20.23 -35.35 -22.13
N TRP A 496 -20.50 -36.53 -21.59
CA TRP A 496 -20.53 -37.75 -22.38
C TRP A 496 -21.44 -38.81 -21.80
N ILE A 497 -21.97 -39.67 -22.65
CA ILE A 497 -22.70 -40.87 -22.26
C ILE A 497 -22.29 -42.06 -23.09
N ASN A 498 -22.06 -43.18 -22.41
CA ASN A 498 -21.80 -44.47 -23.00
C ASN A 498 -22.70 -45.52 -22.35
N LEU A 499 -23.49 -46.21 -23.16
CA LEU A 499 -24.36 -47.30 -22.78
C LEU A 499 -23.90 -48.55 -23.51
N LYS A 500 -23.65 -49.60 -22.74
CA LYS A 500 -23.38 -50.95 -23.25
C LYS A 500 -24.40 -51.93 -22.71
N ILE A 501 -24.87 -52.82 -23.58
CA ILE A 501 -25.79 -53.91 -23.26
C ILE A 501 -25.09 -55.20 -23.66
N ASP A 502 -24.92 -56.12 -22.71
CA ASP A 502 -24.19 -57.39 -22.90
C ASP A 502 -22.80 -57.21 -23.54
N GLY A 503 -22.10 -56.17 -23.07
CA GLY A 503 -20.76 -55.79 -23.55
C GLY A 503 -20.73 -55.07 -24.89
N LYS A 504 -21.84 -55.04 -25.65
CA LYS A 504 -21.94 -54.33 -26.93
C LYS A 504 -22.30 -52.86 -26.70
N GLU A 505 -21.59 -51.96 -27.37
CA GLU A 505 -21.90 -50.54 -27.35
C GLU A 505 -23.19 -50.25 -28.12
N VAL A 506 -24.20 -49.74 -27.41
CA VAL A 506 -25.50 -49.34 -27.98
C VAL A 506 -25.52 -47.84 -28.24
N MET A 507 -24.87 -47.07 -27.37
CA MET A 507 -24.84 -45.62 -27.51
C MET A 507 -23.55 -45.03 -26.94
N ASN A 508 -23.00 -44.04 -27.64
CA ASN A 508 -21.74 -43.40 -27.30
C ASN A 508 -21.72 -41.97 -27.85
N CYS A 509 -22.31 -41.03 -27.11
CA CYS A 509 -22.55 -39.68 -27.63
C CYS A 509 -22.25 -38.58 -26.61
N LYS A 510 -22.13 -37.37 -27.14
CA LYS A 510 -21.82 -36.15 -26.39
C LYS A 510 -23.06 -35.63 -25.67
N VAL A 511 -22.87 -35.13 -24.44
CA VAL A 511 -23.85 -34.34 -23.71
C VAL A 511 -23.27 -32.95 -23.47
N LYS A 512 -23.96 -31.91 -23.92
CA LYS A 512 -23.45 -30.54 -23.81
C LYS A 512 -23.61 -30.03 -22.37
N THR A 513 -22.50 -29.78 -21.70
CA THR A 513 -22.47 -29.29 -20.31
C THR A 513 -22.80 -27.80 -20.22
N TRP A 514 -23.19 -27.32 -19.03
CA TRP A 514 -23.39 -25.88 -18.79
C TRP A 514 -22.14 -25.04 -19.10
N MET A 515 -20.94 -25.53 -18.76
CA MET A 515 -19.70 -24.82 -19.08
C MET A 515 -19.52 -24.65 -20.60
N GLU A 516 -19.82 -25.68 -21.38
CA GLU A 516 -19.75 -25.61 -22.84
C GLU A 516 -20.81 -24.66 -23.43
N GLN A 517 -22.04 -24.68 -22.91
CA GLN A 517 -23.11 -23.75 -23.34
C GLN A 517 -22.69 -22.29 -23.09
N VAL A 518 -22.18 -22.00 -21.89
CA VAL A 518 -21.68 -20.67 -21.51
C VAL A 518 -20.51 -20.23 -22.39
N TRP A 519 -19.54 -21.12 -22.63
CA TRP A 519 -18.38 -20.82 -23.46
C TRP A 519 -18.77 -20.55 -24.92
N GLU A 520 -19.73 -21.31 -25.45
CA GLU A 520 -20.25 -21.08 -26.79
C GLU A 520 -20.95 -19.73 -26.94
N SER A 521 -21.83 -19.35 -26.00
CA SER A 521 -22.46 -18.03 -26.00
C SER A 521 -21.42 -16.91 -25.89
N TYR A 522 -20.38 -17.09 -25.07
CA TYR A 522 -19.27 -16.14 -24.99
C TYR A 522 -18.55 -15.94 -26.33
N GLN A 523 -18.13 -17.04 -26.98
CA GLN A 523 -17.37 -17.00 -28.23
C GLN A 523 -18.21 -16.56 -29.44
N LYS A 524 -19.47 -17.01 -29.55
CA LYS A 524 -20.32 -16.82 -30.75
C LYS A 524 -21.20 -15.57 -30.68
N GLU A 525 -21.49 -15.04 -29.50
CA GLU A 525 -22.45 -13.93 -29.35
C GLU A 525 -21.85 -12.73 -28.62
N LEU A 526 -21.16 -12.94 -27.50
CA LEU A 526 -20.62 -11.84 -26.69
C LEU A 526 -19.36 -11.21 -27.29
N LEU A 527 -18.39 -11.99 -27.77
CA LEU A 527 -17.21 -11.44 -28.43
C LEU A 527 -17.56 -10.62 -29.69
N PRO A 528 -18.47 -11.06 -30.59
CA PRO A 528 -18.93 -10.22 -31.70
C PRO A 528 -19.65 -8.94 -31.26
N LEU A 529 -20.43 -8.98 -30.17
CA LEU A 529 -21.05 -7.79 -29.59
C LEU A 529 -19.98 -6.80 -29.11
N LEU A 530 -18.99 -7.25 -28.33
CA LEU A 530 -17.89 -6.42 -27.86
C LEU A 530 -17.10 -5.82 -29.03
N LYS A 531 -16.81 -6.61 -30.07
CA LYS A 531 -16.15 -6.12 -31.29
C LYS A 531 -16.90 -4.93 -31.90
N ARG A 532 -18.21 -5.07 -32.10
CA ARG A 532 -19.08 -4.03 -32.68
C ARG A 532 -19.07 -2.76 -31.83
N GLU A 533 -19.13 -2.88 -30.51
CA GLU A 533 -19.06 -1.72 -29.61
C GLU A 533 -17.68 -1.06 -29.61
N ILE A 534 -16.59 -1.84 -29.67
CA ILE A 534 -15.24 -1.29 -29.83
C ILE A 534 -15.12 -0.55 -31.17
N ASP A 535 -15.62 -1.11 -32.26
CA ASP A 535 -15.61 -0.46 -33.58
C ASP A 535 -16.38 0.86 -33.57
N ARG A 536 -17.57 0.87 -32.93
CA ARG A 536 -18.38 2.08 -32.73
C ARG A 536 -17.61 3.16 -31.99
N LEU A 537 -16.95 2.82 -30.88
CA LEU A 537 -16.24 3.79 -30.04
C LEU A 537 -14.92 4.26 -30.66
N CYS A 538 -14.15 3.35 -31.27
CA CYS A 538 -12.86 3.69 -31.86
C CYS A 538 -12.98 4.49 -33.16
N GLY A 539 -14.14 4.50 -33.81
CA GLY A 539 -14.42 5.36 -34.97
C GLY A 539 -14.56 6.85 -34.63
N SER A 540 -14.69 7.22 -33.35
CA SER A 540 -15.15 8.55 -32.91
C SER A 540 -14.15 9.37 -32.09
N PHE A 541 -12.95 8.86 -31.76
CA PHE A 541 -12.07 9.53 -30.78
C PHE A 541 -10.57 9.55 -31.16
N PRO A 542 -9.90 10.72 -31.04
CA PRO A 542 -8.43 10.77 -30.97
C PRO A 542 -7.97 10.20 -29.63
N SER A 543 -7.02 9.26 -29.71
CA SER A 543 -6.58 8.34 -28.65
C SER A 543 -6.05 8.99 -27.36
N PRO A 544 -6.69 8.74 -26.19
CA PRO A 544 -6.06 8.90 -24.88
C PRO A 544 -5.91 7.55 -24.14
N PRO A 545 -5.04 7.44 -23.11
CA PRO A 545 -4.73 6.20 -22.40
C PRO A 545 -5.82 5.85 -21.36
N HIS A 546 -7.05 5.64 -21.81
CA HIS A 546 -8.21 5.44 -20.95
C HIS A 546 -8.92 4.13 -21.25
N PRO A 547 -9.62 3.53 -20.26
CA PRO A 547 -10.45 2.37 -20.51
C PRO A 547 -11.63 2.73 -21.42
N LEU A 548 -11.98 1.83 -22.33
CA LEU A 548 -13.11 1.96 -23.27
C LEU A 548 -14.46 1.88 -22.57
N PHE A 549 -14.59 0.95 -21.63
CA PHE A 549 -15.81 0.68 -20.87
C PHE A 549 -15.58 0.96 -19.39
N GLU A 550 -16.67 1.18 -18.65
CA GLU A 550 -16.60 1.27 -17.19
C GLU A 550 -16.48 -0.14 -16.58
N ALA A 551 -17.30 -1.07 -17.09
CA ALA A 551 -17.27 -2.46 -16.72
C ALA A 551 -17.85 -3.36 -17.82
N ILE A 552 -17.32 -4.56 -17.92
CA ILE A 552 -17.77 -5.69 -18.74
C ILE A 552 -18.10 -6.81 -17.76
N ARG A 553 -19.38 -7.02 -17.49
CA ARG A 553 -19.82 -7.89 -16.40
C ARG A 553 -20.47 -9.16 -16.93
N PHE A 554 -20.08 -10.31 -16.37
CA PHE A 554 -20.65 -11.62 -16.69
C PHE A 554 -21.17 -12.26 -15.40
N ASP A 555 -22.48 -12.18 -15.16
CA ASP A 555 -23.13 -12.84 -14.02
C ASP A 555 -23.50 -14.28 -14.41
N LEU A 556 -22.84 -15.26 -13.78
CA LEU A 556 -22.98 -16.68 -14.04
C LEU A 556 -23.76 -17.36 -12.90
N PHE A 557 -24.97 -17.82 -13.18
CA PHE A 557 -25.85 -18.52 -12.24
C PHE A 557 -25.81 -20.02 -12.53
N LEU A 558 -24.88 -20.74 -11.90
CA LEU A 558 -24.64 -22.16 -12.14
C LEU A 558 -24.59 -22.92 -10.80
N ASN A 559 -25.14 -24.14 -10.77
CA ASN A 559 -25.10 -24.97 -9.57
C ASN A 559 -23.85 -25.86 -9.55
N TYR A 560 -22.74 -25.29 -9.09
CA TYR A 560 -21.52 -26.04 -8.84
C TYR A 560 -20.70 -25.41 -7.71
N PRO A 561 -21.09 -25.57 -6.43
CA PRO A 561 -20.24 -25.18 -5.32
C PRO A 561 -18.88 -25.89 -5.40
N GLY A 562 -17.79 -25.15 -5.18
CA GLY A 562 -16.44 -25.72 -5.22
C GLY A 562 -16.19 -26.73 -4.10
N GLU A 563 -15.55 -27.85 -4.43
CA GLU A 563 -15.27 -28.97 -3.51
C GLU A 563 -13.82 -28.94 -3.02
N GLY A 564 -13.60 -28.86 -1.70
CA GLY A 564 -12.26 -28.97 -1.11
C GLY A 564 -11.72 -30.40 -1.16
N LEU A 565 -10.45 -30.58 -1.53
CA LEU A 565 -9.82 -31.89 -1.70
C LEU A 565 -9.19 -32.45 -0.41
N GLY A 566 -9.14 -31.65 0.66
CA GLY A 566 -8.50 -32.02 1.93
C GLY A 566 -6.97 -32.05 1.84
N VAL A 567 -6.40 -31.29 0.91
CA VAL A 567 -4.96 -31.10 0.68
C VAL A 567 -4.70 -29.60 0.67
N ASP A 568 -4.19 -29.03 1.77
CA ASP A 568 -4.05 -27.58 1.96
C ASP A 568 -5.31 -26.80 1.48
N GLU A 569 -5.16 -25.84 0.56
CA GLU A 569 -6.26 -25.08 -0.06
C GLU A 569 -6.75 -25.68 -1.40
N GLU A 570 -6.26 -26.85 -1.80
CA GLU A 570 -6.60 -27.48 -3.08
C GLU A 570 -8.06 -27.87 -3.18
N ARG A 571 -8.64 -27.61 -4.36
CA ARG A 571 -10.08 -27.75 -4.59
C ARG A 571 -10.43 -27.98 -6.05
N ILE A 572 -11.66 -28.44 -6.28
CA ILE A 572 -12.29 -28.54 -7.59
C ILE A 572 -13.35 -27.45 -7.67
N SER A 573 -13.13 -26.43 -8.51
CA SER A 573 -14.10 -25.36 -8.75
C SER A 573 -14.19 -25.02 -10.24
N PRO A 574 -15.14 -25.62 -10.97
CA PRO A 574 -15.38 -25.28 -12.37
C PRO A 574 -15.85 -23.83 -12.56
N LEU A 575 -16.53 -23.26 -11.56
CA LEU A 575 -16.99 -21.87 -11.62
C LEU A 575 -15.83 -20.87 -11.47
N GLU A 576 -14.87 -21.19 -10.62
CA GLU A 576 -13.62 -20.44 -10.52
C GLU A 576 -12.82 -20.51 -11.84
N ALA A 577 -12.71 -21.71 -12.43
CA ALA A 577 -12.06 -21.83 -13.73
C ALA A 577 -12.77 -21.00 -14.82
N LEU A 578 -14.11 -21.00 -14.85
CA LEU A 578 -14.87 -20.11 -15.73
C LEU A 578 -14.63 -18.63 -15.45
N HIS A 579 -14.54 -18.22 -14.17
CA HIS A 579 -14.19 -16.84 -13.81
C HIS A 579 -12.85 -16.44 -14.45
N GLU A 580 -11.83 -17.27 -14.25
CA GLU A 580 -10.48 -17.04 -14.77
C GLU A 580 -10.44 -17.02 -16.31
N GLU A 581 -11.17 -17.92 -16.96
CA GLU A 581 -11.34 -17.97 -18.42
C GLU A 581 -11.93 -16.65 -18.95
N PHE A 582 -13.08 -16.23 -18.43
CA PHE A 582 -13.74 -15.02 -18.89
C PHE A 582 -12.86 -13.80 -18.68
N TYR A 583 -12.13 -13.71 -17.57
CA TYR A 583 -11.22 -12.60 -17.30
C TYR A 583 -10.07 -12.54 -18.30
N PHE A 584 -9.23 -13.58 -18.35
CA PHE A 584 -8.00 -13.56 -19.15
C PHE A 584 -8.25 -13.66 -20.65
N VAL A 585 -9.26 -14.42 -21.09
CA VAL A 585 -9.57 -14.54 -22.51
C VAL A 585 -10.19 -13.25 -23.05
N THR A 586 -10.96 -12.53 -22.24
CA THR A 586 -11.44 -11.18 -22.61
C THR A 586 -10.26 -10.21 -22.72
N LEU A 587 -9.32 -10.21 -21.75
CA LEU A 587 -8.10 -9.40 -21.84
C LEU A 587 -7.31 -9.68 -23.11
N ASP A 588 -7.18 -10.95 -23.48
CA ASP A 588 -6.51 -11.39 -24.70
C ASP A 588 -7.20 -10.91 -25.98
N PHE A 589 -8.53 -10.97 -26.01
CA PHE A 589 -9.34 -10.44 -27.10
C PHE A 589 -9.08 -8.95 -27.27
N PHE A 590 -9.19 -8.14 -26.20
CA PHE A 590 -8.93 -6.71 -26.25
C PHE A 590 -7.50 -6.38 -26.65
N SER A 591 -6.51 -7.03 -26.03
CA SER A 591 -5.09 -6.81 -26.31
C SER A 591 -4.78 -7.00 -27.79
N ARG A 592 -5.35 -8.02 -28.44
CA ARG A 592 -5.11 -8.29 -29.86
C ARG A 592 -5.94 -7.42 -30.78
N TYR A 593 -7.23 -7.27 -30.48
CA TYR A 593 -8.13 -6.49 -31.32
C TYR A 593 -7.71 -5.02 -31.39
N LEU A 594 -7.36 -4.42 -30.24
CA LEU A 594 -6.88 -3.05 -30.17
C LEU A 594 -5.48 -2.89 -30.75
N LYS A 595 -4.57 -3.85 -30.54
CA LYS A 595 -3.24 -3.85 -31.18
C LYS A 595 -3.37 -3.89 -32.71
N GLY A 596 -4.29 -4.67 -33.26
CA GLY A 596 -4.58 -4.71 -34.70
C GLY A 596 -5.05 -3.36 -35.28
N LYS A 597 -5.60 -2.48 -34.44
CA LYS A 597 -6.00 -1.10 -34.77
C LYS A 597 -4.95 -0.04 -34.40
N GLY A 598 -3.77 -0.42 -33.92
CA GLY A 598 -2.73 0.51 -33.45
C GLY A 598 -2.97 1.11 -32.05
N LEU A 599 -4.01 0.69 -31.33
CA LEU A 599 -4.46 1.25 -30.05
C LEU A 599 -3.89 0.49 -28.83
N THR A 600 -2.57 0.34 -28.77
CA THR A 600 -1.89 -0.51 -27.76
C THR A 600 -1.89 0.03 -26.33
N LYS A 601 -2.25 1.30 -26.12
CA LYS A 601 -2.28 1.95 -24.79
C LYS A 601 -3.70 2.08 -24.21
N VAL A 602 -4.70 1.56 -24.91
CA VAL A 602 -6.11 1.61 -24.53
C VAL A 602 -6.45 0.31 -23.80
N SER A 603 -7.20 0.40 -22.70
CA SER A 603 -7.67 -0.77 -21.95
C SER A 603 -9.16 -1.01 -22.13
N ALA A 604 -9.61 -2.21 -21.75
CA ALA A 604 -11.03 -2.57 -21.80
C ALA A 604 -11.85 -1.80 -20.76
N GLY A 605 -11.30 -1.58 -19.57
CA GLY A 605 -12.05 -1.31 -18.34
C GLY A 605 -12.08 -2.54 -17.44
N ARG A 606 -12.95 -2.53 -16.41
CA ARG A 606 -13.07 -3.69 -15.51
C ARG A 606 -13.75 -4.85 -16.23
N ILE A 607 -13.13 -6.02 -16.20
CA ILE A 607 -13.74 -7.26 -16.66
C ILE A 607 -14.15 -8.03 -15.40
N LEU A 608 -15.45 -8.24 -15.21
CA LEU A 608 -16.03 -8.73 -13.96
C LEU A 608 -16.88 -9.99 -14.19
N PRO A 609 -16.26 -11.18 -14.20
CA PRO A 609 -16.98 -12.44 -14.10
C PRO A 609 -17.46 -12.63 -12.65
N ILE A 610 -18.76 -12.59 -12.41
CA ILE A 610 -19.35 -12.74 -11.08
C ILE A 610 -20.08 -14.08 -11.03
N ILE A 611 -19.61 -14.96 -10.15
CA ILE A 611 -20.20 -16.27 -9.93
C ILE A 611 -21.31 -16.14 -8.89
N HIS A 612 -22.49 -16.63 -9.22
CA HIS A 612 -23.63 -16.75 -8.32
C HIS A 612 -23.94 -18.25 -8.17
N PRO A 613 -23.46 -18.93 -7.11
CA PRO A 613 -23.78 -20.33 -6.87
C PRO A 613 -25.30 -20.50 -6.79
N ASN A 614 -25.86 -21.27 -7.72
CA ASN A 614 -27.31 -21.44 -7.86
C ASN A 614 -27.78 -22.67 -7.06
N GLU A 615 -27.73 -22.60 -5.73
CA GLU A 615 -28.07 -23.72 -4.83
C GLU A 615 -29.55 -24.11 -4.87
N ARG A 616 -30.42 -23.28 -5.44
CA ARG A 616 -31.88 -23.50 -5.53
C ARG A 616 -32.32 -24.37 -6.70
N GLU A 617 -31.38 -25.00 -7.42
CA GLU A 617 -31.64 -25.84 -8.61
C GLU A 617 -32.45 -25.12 -9.71
N ILE A 618 -32.39 -23.78 -9.79
CA ILE A 618 -33.01 -23.01 -10.89
C ILE A 618 -32.24 -23.31 -12.19
N ASN A 619 -32.89 -23.27 -13.36
CA ASN A 619 -32.20 -23.40 -14.64
C ASN A 619 -30.98 -22.46 -14.71
N GLY A 620 -29.85 -22.97 -15.20
CA GLY A 620 -28.62 -22.19 -15.32
C GLY A 620 -28.82 -20.95 -16.18
N LYS A 621 -28.13 -19.85 -15.86
CA LYS A 621 -28.27 -18.58 -16.59
C LYS A 621 -26.93 -17.84 -16.69
N LEU A 622 -26.65 -17.25 -17.85
CA LEU A 622 -25.60 -16.25 -18.03
C LEU A 622 -26.26 -14.89 -18.31
N LYS A 623 -25.92 -13.87 -17.54
CA LYS A 623 -26.30 -12.48 -17.81
C LYS A 623 -25.05 -11.66 -18.10
N PHE A 624 -25.02 -11.05 -19.27
CA PHE A 624 -23.97 -10.13 -19.68
C PHE A 624 -24.45 -8.68 -19.55
N THR A 625 -23.63 -7.82 -18.96
CA THR A 625 -23.88 -6.38 -18.89
C THR A 625 -22.63 -5.61 -19.30
N LEU A 626 -22.71 -4.86 -20.40
CA LEU A 626 -21.68 -3.90 -20.81
C LEU A 626 -22.08 -2.51 -20.34
N ILE A 627 -21.22 -1.86 -19.56
CA ILE A 627 -21.45 -0.52 -19.04
C ILE A 627 -20.50 0.43 -19.76
N HIS A 628 -21.05 1.29 -20.60
CA HIS A 628 -20.30 2.37 -21.24
C HIS A 628 -19.91 3.42 -20.23
N ARG A 629 -18.85 4.14 -20.55
CA ARG A 629 -18.41 5.23 -19.70
C ARG A 629 -19.31 6.43 -19.89
N PRO A 630 -19.62 7.19 -18.82
CA PRO A 630 -20.23 8.50 -18.96
C PRO A 630 -19.32 9.40 -19.82
N ASP A 631 -19.92 10.23 -20.68
CA ASP A 631 -19.20 11.20 -21.48
C ASP A 631 -18.35 12.13 -20.58
N GLY A 632 -17.08 12.33 -20.93
CA GLY A 632 -16.18 13.24 -20.20
C GLY A 632 -15.54 12.70 -18.91
N PHE A 633 -15.59 11.38 -18.62
CA PHE A 633 -15.04 10.84 -17.36
C PHE A 633 -13.50 10.99 -17.21
N PHE A 634 -12.72 10.88 -18.29
CA PHE A 634 -11.25 11.09 -18.26
C PHE A 634 -10.69 12.05 -19.31
N GLY A 635 -11.47 12.50 -20.30
CA GLY A 635 -10.98 13.55 -21.21
C GLY A 635 -10.68 14.79 -20.38
N GLU A 636 -9.41 15.22 -20.32
CA GLU A 636 -8.85 16.28 -19.46
C GLU A 636 -9.94 16.91 -18.58
N LYS A 637 -10.38 16.18 -17.54
CA LYS A 637 -11.23 16.82 -16.53
C LYS A 637 -10.31 17.86 -15.95
N GLU A 638 -10.53 19.11 -16.35
CA GLU A 638 -9.79 20.27 -15.89
C GLU A 638 -9.75 20.15 -14.37
N ARG A 639 -8.64 19.65 -13.84
CA ARG A 639 -8.46 19.62 -12.40
C ARG A 639 -8.25 21.08 -12.05
N ILE A 640 -9.31 21.71 -11.55
CA ILE A 640 -9.15 23.00 -10.90
C ILE A 640 -8.14 22.78 -9.78
N LYS A 641 -7.04 23.51 -9.83
CA LYS A 641 -6.06 23.47 -8.76
C LYS A 641 -6.38 24.61 -7.82
N ILE A 642 -6.94 24.29 -6.66
CA ILE A 642 -7.21 25.26 -5.60
C ILE A 642 -5.99 25.32 -4.69
N GLY A 643 -5.27 26.43 -4.72
CA GLY A 643 -4.14 26.70 -3.82
C GLY A 643 -4.50 27.68 -2.71
N LEU A 644 -3.98 27.46 -1.50
CA LEU A 644 -4.10 28.39 -0.39
C LEU A 644 -3.08 29.54 -0.56
N GLU A 645 -3.54 30.75 -0.88
CA GLU A 645 -2.71 31.97 -0.99
C GLU A 645 -2.52 32.67 0.37
N GLY A 646 -3.38 32.46 1.35
CA GLY A 646 -3.19 33.03 2.68
C GLY A 646 -4.30 32.74 3.69
N VAL A 647 -3.99 32.94 4.96
CA VAL A 647 -4.89 32.77 6.10
C VAL A 647 -4.71 33.94 7.06
N ALA A 648 -5.82 34.53 7.52
CA ALA A 648 -5.80 35.65 8.44
C ALA A 648 -6.88 35.54 9.51
N PHE A 649 -6.69 36.24 10.62
CA PHE A 649 -7.62 36.32 11.75
C PHE A 649 -8.32 37.68 11.76
N ARG A 650 -9.62 37.70 12.08
CA ARG A 650 -10.40 38.90 12.41
C ARG A 650 -11.24 38.61 13.65
N GLY A 651 -10.81 39.06 14.82
CA GLY A 651 -11.42 38.65 16.09
C GLY A 651 -11.38 37.13 16.25
N SER A 652 -12.54 36.48 16.34
CA SER A 652 -12.65 35.01 16.39
C SER A 652 -12.85 34.34 15.02
N ASP A 653 -12.94 35.12 13.94
CA ASP A 653 -13.15 34.62 12.58
C ASP A 653 -11.82 34.29 11.88
N LEU A 654 -11.90 33.32 10.98
CA LEU A 654 -10.83 32.92 10.07
C LEU A 654 -11.15 33.40 8.65
N ILE A 655 -10.21 34.10 8.03
CA ILE A 655 -10.28 34.53 6.62
C ILE A 655 -9.33 33.64 5.82
N VAL A 656 -9.82 33.09 4.72
CA VAL A 656 -9.07 32.20 3.82
C VAL A 656 -9.02 32.81 2.43
N HIS A 657 -7.81 32.94 1.89
CA HIS A 657 -7.57 33.37 0.51
C HIS A 657 -7.17 32.17 -0.32
N LEU A 658 -8.02 31.79 -1.28
CA LEU A 658 -7.77 30.71 -2.23
C LEU A 658 -7.52 31.28 -3.62
N PHE A 659 -6.69 30.58 -4.39
CA PHE A 659 -6.53 30.82 -5.82
C PHE A 659 -6.87 29.56 -6.59
N VAL A 660 -7.84 29.68 -7.47
CA VAL A 660 -8.27 28.61 -8.37
C VAL A 660 -7.65 28.85 -9.74
N GLU A 661 -6.76 27.95 -10.13
CA GLU A 661 -6.17 27.92 -11.47
C GLU A 661 -7.15 27.18 -12.40
N GLY A 662 -7.58 27.82 -13.49
CA GLY A 662 -8.51 27.27 -14.47
C GLY A 662 -8.01 27.42 -15.90
N GLU A 663 -8.26 26.42 -16.74
CA GLU A 663 -7.91 26.42 -18.15
C GLU A 663 -9.04 27.08 -18.98
N GLY A 664 -8.72 28.05 -19.84
CA GLY A 664 -9.66 28.65 -20.81
C GLY A 664 -10.59 29.79 -20.31
N GLY A 665 -10.77 30.81 -21.16
CA GLY A 665 -11.48 32.06 -20.81
C GLY A 665 -13.00 31.94 -20.58
N GLY A 666 -13.72 31.09 -21.32
CA GLY A 666 -15.20 30.93 -21.20
C GLY A 666 -15.68 29.96 -20.11
N ARG A 667 -14.77 29.31 -19.38
CA ARG A 667 -15.08 28.34 -18.30
C ARG A 667 -14.98 28.98 -16.91
N ILE A 668 -14.11 29.98 -16.76
CA ILE A 668 -13.88 30.74 -15.51
C ILE A 668 -15.15 31.48 -15.06
N ASP A 669 -15.98 31.99 -15.98
CA ASP A 669 -17.22 32.70 -15.64
C ASP A 669 -18.30 31.78 -15.08
N ARG A 670 -18.43 30.57 -15.65
CA ARG A 670 -19.33 29.51 -15.15
C ARG A 670 -18.88 29.03 -13.76
N LEU A 671 -17.58 28.80 -13.60
CA LEU A 671 -16.96 28.48 -12.32
C LEU A 671 -17.27 29.54 -11.25
N ARG A 672 -17.10 30.82 -11.60
CA ARG A 672 -17.42 31.94 -10.72
C ARG A 672 -18.89 31.96 -10.30
N LYS A 673 -19.82 31.76 -11.23
CA LYS A 673 -21.27 31.71 -10.92
C LYS A 673 -21.57 30.60 -9.91
N ARG A 674 -21.06 29.37 -10.15
CA ARG A 674 -21.29 28.24 -9.25
C ARG A 674 -20.67 28.44 -7.87
N MET A 675 -19.46 28.99 -7.81
CA MET A 675 -18.79 29.28 -6.54
C MET A 675 -19.53 30.34 -5.72
N LYS A 676 -20.29 31.25 -6.33
CA LYS A 676 -21.17 32.17 -5.56
C LYS A 676 -22.30 31.43 -4.85
N ASP A 677 -22.81 30.36 -5.46
CA ASP A 677 -23.93 29.58 -4.94
C ASP A 677 -23.47 28.43 -4.02
N PHE A 678 -22.17 28.22 -3.87
CA PHE A 678 -21.62 27.14 -3.05
C PHE A 678 -21.85 27.41 -1.56
N LYS A 679 -22.44 26.42 -0.88
CA LYS A 679 -22.69 26.45 0.57
C LYS A 679 -21.78 25.43 1.25
N HIS A 680 -21.12 25.85 2.34
CA HIS A 680 -20.31 24.99 3.19
C HIS A 680 -20.72 25.20 4.65
N GLU A 681 -20.62 24.14 5.46
CA GLU A 681 -21.01 24.14 6.88
C GLU A 681 -20.27 25.20 7.72
N VAL A 682 -19.01 25.49 7.38
CA VAL A 682 -18.12 26.34 8.18
C VAL A 682 -17.75 27.65 7.50
N PHE A 683 -17.64 27.67 6.16
CA PHE A 683 -17.05 28.79 5.43
C PHE A 683 -18.07 29.41 4.49
N ARG A 684 -18.19 30.74 4.53
CA ARG A 684 -18.99 31.52 3.59
C ARG A 684 -18.06 32.24 2.62
N ILE A 685 -18.31 32.11 1.32
CA ILE A 685 -17.58 32.86 0.29
C ILE A 685 -18.09 34.30 0.31
N GLU A 686 -17.22 35.25 0.62
CA GLU A 686 -17.55 36.68 0.65
C GLU A 686 -17.29 37.34 -0.70
N ARG A 687 -16.22 36.91 -1.38
CA ARG A 687 -15.73 37.61 -2.57
C ARG A 687 -15.04 36.66 -3.54
N ILE A 688 -15.28 36.91 -4.84
CA ILE A 688 -14.62 36.21 -5.94
C ILE A 688 -14.14 37.25 -6.96
N ASP A 689 -12.82 37.38 -7.11
CA ASP A 689 -12.16 38.32 -8.03
C ASP A 689 -11.48 37.57 -9.18
N TYR A 690 -11.45 38.16 -10.39
CA TYR A 690 -10.60 37.67 -11.48
C TYR A 690 -9.15 38.07 -11.25
N LYS A 691 -8.23 37.17 -11.62
CA LYS A 691 -6.80 37.45 -11.69
C LYS A 691 -6.33 37.21 -13.12
N GLU A 692 -5.86 38.25 -13.79
CA GLU A 692 -5.52 38.18 -15.23
C GLU A 692 -4.05 37.83 -15.52
N LYS A 693 -3.10 38.16 -14.61
CA LYS A 693 -1.66 37.90 -14.79
C LYS A 693 -0.98 37.52 -13.46
N PRO A 694 0.05 36.65 -13.44
CA PRO A 694 0.66 35.94 -14.58
C PRO A 694 -0.09 34.66 -15.02
N LYS A 695 -1.15 34.25 -14.32
CA LYS A 695 -2.04 33.14 -14.69
C LYS A 695 -3.48 33.58 -14.55
N ARG A 696 -4.32 33.24 -15.54
CA ARG A 696 -5.76 33.51 -15.53
C ARG A 696 -6.44 32.56 -14.53
N GLY A 697 -7.27 33.08 -13.63
CA GLY A 697 -7.95 32.28 -12.61
C GLY A 697 -8.85 33.10 -11.69
N LEU A 698 -9.43 32.44 -10.69
CA LEU A 698 -10.29 33.08 -9.68
C LEU A 698 -9.57 33.16 -8.34
N ARG A 699 -9.66 34.31 -7.68
CA ARG A 699 -9.33 34.44 -6.27
C ARG A 699 -10.61 34.41 -5.47
N ILE A 700 -10.68 33.53 -4.47
CA ILE A 700 -11.81 33.38 -3.57
C ILE A 700 -11.37 33.84 -2.19
N ILE A 701 -12.18 34.68 -1.55
CA ILE A 701 -12.02 35.05 -0.15
C ILE A 701 -13.24 34.52 0.61
N ALA A 702 -12.99 33.66 1.59
CA ALA A 702 -14.03 33.06 2.42
C ALA A 702 -13.78 33.35 3.91
N ILE A 703 -14.86 33.44 4.68
CA ILE A 703 -14.83 33.65 6.13
C ILE A 703 -15.46 32.45 6.83
N GLY A 704 -14.75 31.89 7.82
CA GLY A 704 -15.28 30.92 8.76
C GLY A 704 -15.43 31.54 10.14
N SER A 705 -16.66 31.66 10.62
CA SER A 705 -16.98 32.38 11.86
C SER A 705 -16.67 31.55 13.11
N ASN A 706 -16.16 32.21 14.16
CA ASN A 706 -15.90 31.61 15.49
C ASN A 706 -14.95 30.40 15.57
N LEU A 707 -14.21 30.08 14.51
CA LEU A 707 -13.31 28.92 14.46
C LEU A 707 -12.16 28.97 15.49
N ILE A 708 -11.76 30.17 15.93
CA ILE A 708 -10.59 30.34 16.80
C ILE A 708 -10.97 30.24 18.29
N LYS A 709 -12.27 30.29 18.64
CA LYS A 709 -12.78 30.04 20.01
C LYS A 709 -13.04 28.56 20.30
N GLY A 710 -12.95 27.68 19.30
CA GLY A 710 -13.21 26.26 19.46
C GLY A 710 -12.27 25.64 20.50
N LYS A 711 -12.82 24.89 21.46
CA LYS A 711 -12.02 24.08 22.39
C LYS A 711 -11.05 23.22 21.57
N PRO A 712 -9.80 23.01 22.04
CA PRO A 712 -8.93 21.98 21.49
C PRO A 712 -9.76 20.70 21.41
N PHE A 713 -9.71 19.98 20.28
CA PHE A 713 -10.39 18.69 20.17
C PHE A 713 -10.02 17.87 21.40
N LEU A 714 -11.02 17.57 22.24
CA LEU A 714 -10.83 16.70 23.39
C LEU A 714 -10.22 15.41 22.85
N ASN A 715 -9.03 15.06 23.33
CA ASN A 715 -8.46 13.74 23.08
C ASN A 715 -9.53 12.73 23.47
N LYS A 716 -10.15 12.07 22.47
CA LYS A 716 -11.07 10.97 22.72
C LYS A 716 -10.32 9.98 23.60
N LYS A 717 -10.98 9.46 24.64
CA LYS A 717 -10.45 8.35 25.46
C LYS A 717 -9.91 7.28 24.51
N GLN A 718 -8.60 7.02 24.59
CA GLN A 718 -7.95 6.07 23.69
C GLN A 718 -8.29 4.64 24.13
N SER A 719 -9.30 4.04 23.49
CA SER A 719 -9.55 2.59 23.59
C SER A 719 -8.37 1.85 22.96
N SER A 720 -7.91 0.72 23.56
CA SER A 720 -6.85 -0.16 23.01
C SER A 720 -6.99 -0.36 21.49
N PRO A 721 -5.88 -0.51 20.73
CA PRO A 721 -5.98 -0.75 19.30
C PRO A 721 -6.88 -1.96 19.07
N MET A 722 -7.66 -1.93 17.99
CA MET A 722 -8.52 -3.07 17.66
C MET A 722 -7.66 -4.32 17.46
N LYS A 723 -8.17 -5.48 17.90
CA LYS A 723 -7.50 -6.75 17.65
C LYS A 723 -7.46 -7.01 16.14
N ILE A 724 -6.27 -7.23 15.62
CA ILE A 724 -6.07 -7.55 14.19
C ILE A 724 -6.41 -9.03 13.97
N PRO A 725 -7.34 -9.35 13.05
CA PRO A 725 -7.65 -10.73 12.71
C PRO A 725 -6.46 -11.37 12.01
N MET A 726 -6.15 -12.63 12.34
CA MET A 726 -5.04 -13.36 11.74
C MET A 726 -5.50 -14.47 10.79
N GLU A 727 -6.79 -14.82 10.80
CA GLU A 727 -7.35 -15.98 10.09
C GLU A 727 -8.43 -15.62 9.07
N ARG A 728 -8.62 -14.33 8.78
CA ARG A 728 -9.52 -13.88 7.72
C ARG A 728 -9.03 -12.58 7.08
N PRO A 729 -9.33 -12.36 5.79
CA PRO A 729 -9.00 -11.11 5.12
C PRO A 729 -9.77 -9.94 5.76
N ILE A 730 -9.17 -8.75 5.68
CA ILE A 730 -9.74 -7.51 6.19
C ILE A 730 -10.36 -6.73 5.02
N GLY A 731 -11.66 -6.45 5.10
CA GLY A 731 -12.38 -5.62 4.12
C GLY A 731 -12.13 -4.12 4.33
N TYR A 732 -12.49 -3.28 3.37
CA TYR A 732 -12.17 -1.84 3.41
C TYR A 732 -12.84 -1.13 4.61
N LYS A 733 -14.12 -1.40 4.86
CA LYS A 733 -14.86 -0.76 5.98
C LYS A 733 -14.27 -1.11 7.34
N GLU A 734 -13.83 -2.36 7.52
CA GLU A 734 -13.19 -2.80 8.76
C GLU A 734 -11.77 -2.23 8.89
N TYR A 735 -11.01 -2.22 7.78
CA TYR A 735 -9.70 -1.59 7.68
C TYR A 735 -9.75 -0.13 8.18
N ILE A 736 -10.74 0.67 7.74
CA ILE A 736 -10.89 2.05 8.21
C ILE A 736 -11.08 2.12 9.73
N LYS A 737 -11.89 1.24 10.33
CA LYS A 737 -12.07 1.21 11.79
C LYS A 737 -10.76 0.90 12.51
N MET A 738 -9.97 -0.05 11.99
CA MET A 738 -8.66 -0.41 12.54
C MET A 738 -7.66 0.74 12.42
N ILE A 739 -7.57 1.40 11.25
CA ILE A 739 -6.74 2.59 11.03
C ILE A 739 -7.08 3.69 12.04
N ARG A 740 -8.38 4.01 12.19
CA ARG A 740 -8.82 5.04 13.13
C ARG A 740 -8.53 4.66 14.59
N SER A 741 -8.43 3.38 14.93
CA SER A 741 -8.04 2.93 16.27
C SER A 741 -6.58 3.24 16.63
N PHE A 742 -5.74 3.56 15.64
CA PHE A 742 -4.36 3.99 15.84
C PHE A 742 -4.21 5.50 16.07
N GLU A 743 -5.23 6.31 15.79
CA GLU A 743 -5.13 7.77 15.87
C GLU A 743 -4.85 8.29 17.28
N GLY A 744 -3.96 9.28 17.37
CA GLY A 744 -3.59 9.95 18.62
C GLY A 744 -2.66 9.14 19.52
N ARG A 745 -2.30 7.91 19.16
CA ARG A 745 -1.40 7.08 19.96
C ARG A 745 0.06 7.52 19.82
N ALA A 746 0.80 7.46 20.92
CA ALA A 746 2.21 7.81 20.92
C ALA A 746 3.02 6.83 20.04
N GLY A 747 3.93 7.36 19.22
CA GLY A 747 4.79 6.58 18.33
C GLY A 747 4.15 6.06 17.04
N VAL A 748 2.91 6.49 16.72
CA VAL A 748 2.30 6.27 15.41
C VAL A 748 1.58 7.51 14.95
N ASN A 749 1.77 7.84 13.68
CA ASN A 749 1.04 8.90 13.01
C ASN A 749 0.23 8.31 11.85
N VAL A 750 -1.09 8.53 11.88
CA VAL A 750 -2.00 8.12 10.79
C VAL A 750 -2.08 9.27 9.78
N VAL A 751 -1.75 8.98 8.52
CA VAL A 751 -1.74 9.95 7.43
C VAL A 751 -2.70 9.53 6.34
N GLU A 752 -3.56 10.45 5.91
CA GLU A 752 -4.42 10.28 4.74
C GLU A 752 -3.63 10.65 3.47
N GLU A 753 -3.32 9.65 2.65
CA GLU A 753 -2.45 9.80 1.49
C GLU A 753 -3.14 10.42 0.28
N GLY A 754 -4.46 10.33 0.23
CA GLY A 754 -5.29 10.84 -0.85
C GLY A 754 -6.39 9.85 -1.15
N ASP A 755 -7.10 10.08 -2.25
CA ASP A 755 -8.19 9.21 -2.66
C ASP A 755 -7.75 8.30 -3.81
N SER A 756 -8.28 7.10 -3.82
CA SER A 756 -8.21 6.13 -4.91
C SER A 756 -8.91 6.63 -6.18
N SER A 757 -8.84 5.85 -7.26
CA SER A 757 -9.49 6.21 -8.52
C SER A 757 -11.02 6.29 -8.39
N ALA A 758 -11.62 5.49 -7.51
CA ALA A 758 -13.05 5.51 -7.18
C ALA A 758 -13.42 6.44 -6.03
N GLY A 759 -12.46 7.18 -5.44
CA GLY A 759 -12.73 8.16 -4.38
C GLY A 759 -12.67 7.63 -2.95
N PHE A 760 -12.06 6.46 -2.72
CA PHE A 760 -11.85 5.92 -1.38
C PHE A 760 -10.53 6.43 -0.77
N PRO A 761 -10.53 6.99 0.45
CA PRO A 761 -9.30 7.42 1.10
C PRO A 761 -8.30 6.29 1.36
N ILE A 762 -7.03 6.54 1.04
CA ILE A 762 -5.89 5.65 1.28
C ILE A 762 -5.08 6.22 2.45
N TYR A 763 -4.51 5.33 3.28
CA TYR A 763 -3.79 5.74 4.49
C TYR A 763 -2.42 5.08 4.60
N SER A 764 -1.52 5.76 5.32
CA SER A 764 -0.29 5.18 5.84
C SER A 764 -0.22 5.31 7.36
N LEU A 765 0.57 4.42 7.97
CA LEU A 765 0.91 4.40 9.38
C LEU A 765 2.42 4.65 9.49
N GLU A 766 2.77 5.79 10.08
CA GLU A 766 4.15 6.23 10.21
C GLU A 766 4.61 6.04 11.66
N HIS A 767 5.54 5.11 11.87
CA HIS A 767 6.05 4.75 13.19
C HIS A 767 7.43 5.35 13.44
N THR A 768 7.51 6.14 14.51
CA THR A 768 8.73 6.74 15.07
C THR A 768 8.76 6.50 16.56
N PHE A 769 9.91 6.71 17.20
CA PHE A 769 9.98 6.63 18.66
C PHE A 769 8.99 7.65 19.30
N PRO A 770 8.23 7.26 20.35
CA PRO A 770 7.31 8.19 21.01
C PRO A 770 8.00 9.44 21.56
N SER A 771 7.54 10.61 21.11
CA SER A 771 7.97 11.90 21.66
C SER A 771 7.22 12.26 22.94
N LEU A 772 7.90 12.95 23.86
CA LEU A 772 7.30 13.61 25.01
C LEU A 772 6.99 15.09 24.75
N HIS A 773 7.34 15.60 23.58
CA HIS A 773 7.23 17.00 23.18
C HIS A 773 6.04 17.23 22.25
N SER A 774 5.59 18.48 22.16
CA SER A 774 4.44 18.82 21.30
C SER A 774 4.77 18.79 19.81
N LEU A 775 6.06 18.90 19.45
CA LEU A 775 6.53 19.04 18.08
C LEU A 775 7.75 18.13 17.85
N THR A 776 7.71 17.34 16.77
CA THR A 776 8.81 16.50 16.29
C THR A 776 9.05 16.78 14.82
N SER A 777 10.30 16.95 14.41
CA SER A 777 10.62 17.18 13.00
C SER A 777 10.66 15.86 12.22
N HIS A 778 9.69 15.69 11.33
CA HIS A 778 9.68 14.57 10.37
C HIS A 778 10.94 14.56 9.48
N LEU A 779 11.37 15.73 8.98
CA LEU A 779 12.49 15.79 8.04
C LEU A 779 13.79 15.30 8.70
N LYS A 780 14.02 15.68 9.97
CA LYS A 780 15.17 15.17 10.73
C LYS A 780 15.05 13.68 10.97
N ALA A 781 13.88 13.18 11.35
CA ALA A 781 13.65 11.73 11.50
C ALA A 781 14.00 10.96 10.20
N ALA A 782 13.53 11.43 9.05
CA ALA A 782 13.77 10.81 7.73
C ALA A 782 15.23 10.92 7.23
N VAL A 783 15.99 11.90 7.74
CA VAL A 783 17.41 12.08 7.38
C VAL A 783 18.33 11.36 8.37
N PHE A 784 18.05 11.43 9.67
CA PHE A 784 18.96 10.98 10.73
C PHE A 784 18.84 9.47 10.98
N LYS A 785 17.65 8.91 10.82
CA LYS A 785 17.38 7.49 11.01
C LYS A 785 17.13 6.81 9.66
N PRO A 786 17.56 5.55 9.45
CA PRO A 786 17.15 4.77 8.32
C PRO A 786 15.64 4.48 8.38
N THR A 787 15.01 4.39 7.22
CA THR A 787 13.57 4.15 7.12
C THR A 787 13.29 2.85 6.36
N PHE A 788 12.43 2.01 6.94
CA PHE A 788 11.83 0.85 6.26
C PHE A 788 10.41 1.18 5.82
N PHE A 789 10.13 1.05 4.52
CA PHE A 789 8.79 1.26 3.97
C PHE A 789 8.18 -0.07 3.51
N ILE A 790 7.01 -0.39 4.05
CA ILE A 790 6.24 -1.60 3.78
C ILE A 790 4.98 -1.22 3.00
N ASN A 791 4.94 -1.60 1.73
CA ASN A 791 3.73 -1.52 0.91
C ASN A 791 2.96 -2.84 1.02
N CYS A 792 1.65 -2.76 1.24
CA CYS A 792 0.80 -3.94 1.37
C CYS A 792 -0.38 -3.84 0.40
N ARG A 793 -0.77 -5.00 -0.12
CA ARG A 793 -2.01 -5.20 -0.88
C ARG A 793 -2.14 -4.26 -2.07
N HIS A 794 -1.06 -4.22 -2.85
CA HIS A 794 -1.05 -3.67 -4.20
C HIS A 794 -2.04 -4.43 -5.11
N HIS A 795 -2.09 -5.75 -4.98
CA HIS A 795 -3.16 -6.56 -5.55
C HIS A 795 -4.18 -6.88 -4.47
N ALA A 796 -5.46 -6.65 -4.77
CA ALA A 796 -6.48 -6.75 -3.73
C ALA A 796 -6.72 -8.18 -3.22
N ASN A 797 -6.57 -9.17 -4.10
CA ASN A 797 -6.77 -10.60 -3.85
C ASN A 797 -5.61 -11.26 -3.07
N GLU A 798 -4.48 -10.57 -2.90
CA GLU A 798 -3.30 -11.01 -2.13
C GLU A 798 -3.41 -10.45 -0.69
N VAL A 799 -4.11 -11.18 0.18
CA VAL A 799 -4.79 -10.59 1.33
C VAL A 799 -3.96 -10.47 2.61
N SER A 800 -2.93 -11.28 2.78
CA SER A 800 -2.24 -11.48 4.07
C SER A 800 -1.34 -10.30 4.47
N SER A 801 -0.84 -9.55 3.49
CA SER A 801 0.03 -8.39 3.70
C SER A 801 -0.64 -7.29 4.53
N THR A 802 -1.93 -6.98 4.32
CA THR A 802 -2.69 -6.01 5.13
C THR A 802 -2.74 -6.43 6.60
N ASN A 803 -3.05 -7.69 6.86
CA ASN A 803 -3.12 -8.24 8.22
C ASN A 803 -1.74 -8.17 8.89
N ALA A 804 -0.68 -8.52 8.17
CA ALA A 804 0.70 -8.48 8.68
C ALA A 804 1.15 -7.04 8.99
N GLY A 805 0.88 -6.09 8.09
CA GLY A 805 1.21 -4.68 8.28
C GLY A 805 0.48 -4.05 9.48
N LEU A 806 -0.82 -4.31 9.64
CA LEU A 806 -1.59 -3.84 10.78
C LEU A 806 -1.16 -4.53 12.10
N ARG A 807 -0.82 -5.82 12.05
CA ARG A 807 -0.30 -6.54 13.21
C ARG A 807 1.05 -5.99 13.65
N LEU A 808 1.96 -5.72 12.72
CA LEU A 808 3.23 -5.07 12.99
C LEU A 808 3.03 -3.69 13.63
N SER A 809 2.11 -2.89 13.08
CA SER A 809 1.75 -1.59 13.66
C SER A 809 1.28 -1.71 15.11
N SER A 810 0.40 -2.67 15.38
CA SER A 810 -0.07 -2.97 16.74
C SER A 810 1.08 -3.36 17.67
N LEU A 811 2.03 -4.18 17.21
CA LEU A 811 3.21 -4.58 18.00
C LEU A 811 4.13 -3.39 18.31
N LEU A 812 4.44 -2.54 17.32
CA LEU A 812 5.28 -1.35 17.49
C LEU A 812 4.71 -0.33 18.49
N ILE A 813 3.40 -0.34 18.69
CA ILE A 813 2.71 0.55 19.62
C ILE A 813 2.56 -0.07 21.02
N THR A 814 2.19 -1.36 21.08
CA THR A 814 1.74 -1.99 22.33
C THR A 814 2.81 -2.79 23.05
N ASN A 815 3.90 -3.13 22.36
CA ASN A 815 4.98 -3.92 22.93
C ASN A 815 6.26 -3.09 23.04
N LEU A 816 6.68 -2.82 24.28
CA LEU A 816 7.84 -1.98 24.60
C LEU A 816 9.14 -2.47 23.94
N ARG A 817 9.29 -3.78 23.73
CA ARG A 817 10.46 -4.36 23.08
C ARG A 817 10.55 -3.90 21.62
N PHE A 818 9.46 -4.04 20.87
CA PHE A 818 9.39 -3.62 19.47
C PHE A 818 9.40 -2.09 19.34
N GLN A 819 8.78 -1.37 20.28
CA GLN A 819 8.80 0.09 20.28
C GLN A 819 10.22 0.66 20.47
N ARG A 820 11.09 0.00 21.26
CA ARG A 820 12.50 0.42 21.45
C ARG A 820 13.31 0.38 20.16
N TRP A 821 12.96 -0.46 19.19
CA TRP A 821 13.61 -0.48 17.88
C TRP A 821 13.42 0.84 17.11
N LEU A 822 12.33 1.57 17.35
CA LEU A 822 12.06 2.86 16.72
C LEU A 822 13.00 3.99 17.18
N ARG A 823 13.82 3.77 18.22
CA ARG A 823 14.87 4.71 18.61
C ARG A 823 15.89 4.91 17.50
N ARG A 824 16.19 3.85 16.75
CA ARG A 824 17.24 3.87 15.73
C ARG A 824 16.70 3.87 14.31
N ILE A 825 15.43 3.54 14.09
CA ILE A 825 14.85 3.41 12.75
C ILE A 825 13.45 4.01 12.68
N ASN A 826 12.98 4.35 11.47
CA ASN A 826 11.57 4.62 11.21
C ASN A 826 10.93 3.46 10.44
N VAL A 827 9.65 3.19 10.69
CA VAL A 827 8.87 2.17 9.95
C VAL A 827 7.60 2.78 9.41
N ILE A 828 7.43 2.75 8.10
CA ILE A 828 6.26 3.28 7.40
C ILE A 828 5.50 2.14 6.76
N ILE A 829 4.19 2.09 6.96
CA ILE A 829 3.35 1.01 6.46
C ILE A 829 2.20 1.63 5.67
N ASN A 830 2.05 1.28 4.40
CA ASN A 830 0.81 1.50 3.65
C ASN A 830 0.04 0.16 3.65
N PRO A 831 -0.94 -0.04 4.56
CA PRO A 831 -1.48 -1.38 4.80
C PRO A 831 -2.44 -1.85 3.70
N MET A 832 -2.94 -0.95 2.86
CA MET A 832 -3.84 -1.26 1.76
C MET A 832 -3.68 -0.18 0.67
N GLU A 833 -2.91 -0.48 -0.37
CA GLU A 833 -2.72 0.44 -1.50
C GLU A 833 -3.93 0.40 -2.47
N ASN A 834 -4.40 -0.80 -2.82
CA ASN A 834 -5.47 -0.99 -3.79
C ASN A 834 -6.86 -1.13 -3.15
N VAL A 835 -7.34 -0.04 -2.56
CA VAL A 835 -8.66 0.01 -1.90
C VAL A 835 -9.83 -0.22 -2.89
N ASP A 836 -9.67 0.17 -4.16
CA ASP A 836 -10.67 0.00 -5.21
C ASP A 836 -10.86 -1.47 -5.61
N GLY A 837 -9.73 -2.16 -5.80
CA GLY A 837 -9.72 -3.60 -6.03
C GLY A 837 -10.30 -4.36 -4.84
N VAL A 838 -10.02 -3.93 -3.61
CA VAL A 838 -10.58 -4.56 -2.39
C VAL A 838 -12.10 -4.43 -2.37
N ASN A 839 -12.66 -3.28 -2.75
CA ASN A 839 -14.11 -3.12 -2.86
C ASN A 839 -14.72 -4.07 -3.92
N THR A 840 -14.03 -4.26 -5.05
CA THR A 840 -14.45 -5.23 -6.09
C THR A 840 -14.36 -6.67 -5.58
N LEU A 841 -13.28 -6.99 -4.86
CA LEU A 841 -13.07 -8.29 -4.24
C LEU A 841 -14.15 -8.61 -3.21
N GLU A 842 -14.50 -7.66 -2.33
CA GLU A 842 -15.56 -7.81 -1.33
C GLU A 842 -16.94 -8.07 -1.95
N GLU A 843 -17.19 -7.64 -3.20
CA GLU A 843 -18.41 -7.99 -3.92
C GLU A 843 -18.40 -9.47 -4.33
N MET A 844 -17.29 -9.95 -4.89
CA MET A 844 -17.14 -11.32 -5.38
C MET A 844 -17.11 -12.34 -4.23
N LEU A 845 -16.39 -12.04 -3.15
CA LEU A 845 -16.24 -12.94 -1.99
C LEU A 845 -17.55 -13.24 -1.25
N ARG A 846 -18.60 -12.43 -1.45
CA ARG A 846 -19.94 -12.73 -0.90
C ARG A 846 -20.50 -14.03 -1.44
N TRP A 847 -20.12 -14.39 -2.67
CA TRP A 847 -20.62 -15.56 -3.38
C TRP A 847 -19.59 -16.69 -3.39
N THR A 848 -18.32 -16.36 -3.56
CA THR A 848 -17.23 -17.34 -3.70
C THR A 848 -16.05 -17.02 -2.77
N PRO A 849 -16.18 -17.28 -1.45
CA PRO A 849 -15.24 -16.80 -0.43
C PRO A 849 -13.84 -17.42 -0.47
N ARG A 850 -13.60 -18.40 -1.34
CA ARG A 850 -12.35 -19.18 -1.43
C ARG A 850 -11.85 -19.35 -2.87
N ASP A 851 -12.50 -18.71 -3.83
CA ASP A 851 -12.09 -18.78 -5.24
C ASP A 851 -10.97 -17.74 -5.48
N LYS A 852 -10.05 -18.03 -6.40
CA LYS A 852 -9.14 -17.07 -7.03
C LYS A 852 -9.97 -16.07 -7.81
N LEU A 853 -9.60 -14.81 -7.68
CA LEU A 853 -10.41 -13.69 -8.15
C LEU A 853 -9.52 -12.65 -8.83
N HIS A 854 -8.83 -13.06 -9.90
CA HIS A 854 -7.94 -12.16 -10.66
C HIS A 854 -8.68 -10.96 -11.25
N ALA A 855 -10.00 -11.07 -11.49
CA ALA A 855 -10.82 -9.94 -11.90
C ALA A 855 -10.83 -8.77 -10.89
N ALA A 856 -10.58 -9.04 -9.61
CA ALA A 856 -10.47 -8.04 -8.55
C ALA A 856 -9.02 -7.64 -8.23
N ARG A 857 -8.02 -8.21 -8.93
CA ARG A 857 -6.59 -7.97 -8.68
C ARG A 857 -6.21 -6.50 -8.77
N TYR A 858 -6.75 -5.78 -9.77
CA TYR A 858 -6.33 -4.44 -10.15
C TYR A 858 -7.26 -3.33 -9.63
N ASN A 859 -6.92 -2.08 -9.95
CA ASN A 859 -7.67 -0.90 -9.51
C ASN A 859 -9.04 -0.77 -10.18
N TRP A 860 -9.77 0.31 -9.90
CA TRP A 860 -11.09 0.59 -10.49
C TRP A 860 -11.11 0.66 -12.02
N ALA A 861 -9.97 0.93 -12.69
CA ALA A 861 -9.89 0.91 -14.14
C ALA A 861 -9.62 -0.49 -14.73
N GLY A 862 -9.44 -1.51 -13.88
CA GLY A 862 -9.05 -2.85 -14.29
C GLY A 862 -7.60 -2.93 -14.77
N GLN A 863 -6.72 -2.03 -14.32
CA GLN A 863 -5.35 -1.93 -14.79
C GLN A 863 -4.31 -2.13 -13.69
N GLU A 864 -3.24 -2.83 -14.05
CA GLU A 864 -1.97 -2.80 -13.36
C GLU A 864 -1.39 -1.37 -13.41
N TYR A 865 -1.10 -0.78 -12.25
CA TYR A 865 -0.69 0.62 -12.12
C TYR A 865 0.71 0.80 -11.53
N TYR A 866 1.51 -0.26 -11.33
CA TYR A 866 2.90 -0.16 -10.88
C TYR A 866 3.78 0.67 -11.83
N LEU A 867 3.48 0.65 -13.14
CA LEU A 867 4.19 1.49 -14.13
C LEU A 867 3.79 2.97 -14.06
N GLU A 868 2.70 3.30 -13.38
CA GLU A 868 2.16 4.66 -13.25
C GLU A 868 2.74 5.43 -12.07
N TYR A 869 3.49 4.77 -11.17
CA TYR A 869 4.15 5.39 -10.02
C TYR A 869 5.02 6.60 -10.36
N PHE A 870 5.63 6.61 -11.55
CA PHE A 870 6.47 7.72 -11.99
C PHE A 870 5.81 8.59 -13.06
N ASN A 871 4.51 8.43 -13.28
CA ASN A 871 3.73 9.30 -14.15
C ASN A 871 3.11 10.44 -13.31
N PRO A 872 3.65 11.67 -13.37
CA PRO A 872 3.11 12.80 -12.59
C PRO A 872 1.70 13.22 -13.03
N ARG A 873 1.25 12.75 -14.21
CA ARG A 873 -0.10 12.98 -14.74
C ARG A 873 -0.96 11.72 -14.65
N THR A 874 -0.56 10.71 -13.87
CA THR A 874 -1.35 9.48 -13.74
C THR A 874 -2.78 9.82 -13.34
N PRO A 875 -3.81 9.22 -13.97
CA PRO A 875 -5.19 9.39 -13.53
C PRO A 875 -5.46 8.64 -12.22
N PHE A 876 -4.67 7.60 -11.91
CA PHE A 876 -4.92 6.70 -10.78
C PHE A 876 -4.48 7.32 -9.46
N GLY A 877 -5.35 7.25 -8.44
CA GLY A 877 -5.10 7.79 -7.11
C GLY A 877 -4.04 6.99 -6.35
N GLU A 878 -4.22 5.68 -6.37
CA GLU A 878 -3.39 4.65 -5.75
C GLU A 878 -1.93 4.78 -6.20
N ALA A 879 -1.70 4.99 -7.49
CA ALA A 879 -0.36 5.13 -8.06
C ALA A 879 0.43 6.36 -7.55
N ARG A 880 -0.22 7.33 -6.90
CA ARG A 880 0.47 8.50 -6.32
C ARG A 880 0.95 8.26 -4.89
N VAL A 881 0.38 7.27 -4.18
CA VAL A 881 0.59 7.06 -2.75
C VAL A 881 2.03 6.63 -2.46
N LYS A 882 2.48 5.51 -3.03
CA LYS A 882 3.82 4.96 -2.81
C LYS A 882 4.95 5.98 -3.14
N PRO A 883 4.92 6.70 -4.27
CA PRO A 883 5.88 7.77 -4.56
C PRO A 883 5.83 8.94 -3.58
N GLU A 884 4.65 9.38 -3.15
CA GLU A 884 4.51 10.48 -2.18
C GLU A 884 5.10 10.10 -0.82
N ILE A 885 4.81 8.89 -0.32
CA ILE A 885 5.43 8.37 0.91
C ILE A 885 6.95 8.31 0.76
N TRP A 886 7.43 7.75 -0.36
CA TRP A 886 8.86 7.63 -0.64
C TRP A 886 9.58 8.99 -0.65
N GLN A 887 8.97 10.01 -1.27
CA GLN A 887 9.53 11.37 -1.32
C GLN A 887 9.58 12.06 0.04
N ARG A 888 8.70 11.70 0.98
CA ARG A 888 8.72 12.25 2.34
C ARG A 888 9.76 11.56 3.22
N TRP A 889 9.81 10.23 3.17
CA TRP A 889 10.56 9.42 4.15
C TRP A 889 11.94 8.95 3.68
N PHE A 890 12.24 9.04 2.39
CA PHE A 890 13.50 8.60 1.79
C PHE A 890 13.93 7.19 2.27
N PRO A 891 13.10 6.14 2.06
CA PRO A 891 13.35 4.82 2.62
C PRO A 891 14.62 4.16 2.10
N ASP A 892 15.39 3.58 3.02
CA ASP A 892 16.61 2.83 2.71
C ASP A 892 16.29 1.43 2.22
N ILE A 893 15.23 0.82 2.77
CA ILE A 893 14.66 -0.44 2.31
C ILE A 893 13.17 -0.24 2.06
N CYS A 894 12.71 -0.73 0.91
CA CYS A 894 11.29 -0.88 0.63
C CYS A 894 10.96 -2.37 0.49
N VAL A 895 9.79 -2.79 0.93
CA VAL A 895 9.22 -4.08 0.58
C VAL A 895 7.84 -3.89 -0.04
N ASP A 896 7.59 -4.60 -1.13
CA ASP A 896 6.25 -4.80 -1.65
C ASP A 896 5.78 -6.20 -1.21
N ASN A 897 4.86 -6.24 -0.24
CA ASN A 897 4.33 -7.50 0.24
C ASN A 897 3.22 -7.99 -0.69
N HIS A 898 3.56 -8.94 -1.56
CA HIS A 898 2.69 -9.60 -2.55
C HIS A 898 2.37 -11.04 -2.14
N GLY A 899 1.47 -11.63 -2.90
CA GLY A 899 1.20 -13.05 -2.89
C GLY A 899 0.80 -13.60 -4.24
N PHE A 900 0.43 -14.88 -4.26
CA PHE A 900 0.09 -15.61 -5.47
C PHE A 900 -0.94 -16.70 -5.15
N PRO A 901 -1.50 -17.39 -6.17
CA PRO A 901 -2.52 -18.42 -5.97
C PRO A 901 -2.18 -19.41 -4.86
N SER A 902 -3.12 -19.60 -3.94
CA SER A 902 -2.99 -20.52 -2.79
C SER A 902 -3.14 -22.00 -3.17
N HIS A 903 -3.65 -22.28 -4.37
CA HIS A 903 -3.99 -23.60 -4.89
C HIS A 903 -3.96 -23.60 -6.42
N GLU A 904 -4.22 -24.75 -7.05
CA GLU A 904 -4.14 -24.94 -8.49
C GLU A 904 -4.89 -23.87 -9.29
N TRP A 905 -4.22 -23.27 -10.27
CA TRP A 905 -4.78 -22.31 -11.21
C TRP A 905 -4.96 -22.95 -12.58
N GLU A 906 -6.20 -23.21 -12.94
CA GLU A 906 -6.56 -23.88 -14.19
C GLU A 906 -7.52 -23.06 -15.08
N GLN A 907 -7.41 -23.28 -16.39
CA GLN A 907 -8.20 -22.68 -17.44
C GLN A 907 -8.49 -23.72 -18.55
N PRO A 908 -9.56 -24.54 -18.42
CA PRO A 908 -9.84 -25.68 -19.29
C PRO A 908 -9.96 -25.37 -20.80
N PHE A 909 -10.46 -24.19 -21.15
CA PHE A 909 -10.59 -23.69 -22.52
C PHE A 909 -9.36 -22.90 -23.01
N SER A 910 -8.33 -22.76 -22.16
CA SER A 910 -7.09 -22.01 -22.41
C SER A 910 -5.80 -22.83 -22.21
N GLY A 911 -5.84 -24.14 -22.48
CA GLY A 911 -4.67 -25.03 -22.35
C GLY A 911 -4.55 -25.75 -20.99
N TYR A 912 -5.58 -25.63 -20.14
CA TYR A 912 -5.68 -26.11 -18.75
C TYR A 912 -4.68 -25.51 -17.79
N SER A 913 -3.38 -25.76 -17.96
CA SER A 913 -2.43 -24.86 -17.35
C SER A 913 -2.57 -23.52 -18.10
N PRO A 914 -2.77 -22.38 -17.41
CA PRO A 914 -2.98 -21.10 -18.06
C PRO A 914 -1.79 -20.82 -18.99
N PHE A 915 -1.98 -20.89 -20.32
CA PHE A 915 -0.84 -21.00 -21.24
C PHE A 915 0.13 -19.80 -21.22
N ARG A 916 -0.32 -18.63 -20.75
CA ARG A 916 0.51 -17.43 -20.54
C ARG A 916 1.21 -17.38 -19.18
N PHE A 917 0.75 -18.19 -18.24
CA PHE A 917 1.16 -18.19 -16.83
C PHE A 917 1.44 -19.61 -16.35
N ARG A 918 1.94 -20.49 -17.24
CA ARG A 918 2.11 -21.93 -16.95
C ARG A 918 2.97 -22.15 -15.72
N GLU A 919 3.93 -21.25 -15.48
CA GLU A 919 4.79 -21.29 -14.31
C GLU A 919 4.05 -21.07 -12.97
N TRP A 920 2.80 -20.58 -12.99
CA TRP A 920 1.93 -20.32 -11.84
C TRP A 920 0.77 -21.32 -11.73
N TRP A 921 0.74 -22.39 -12.54
CA TRP A 921 -0.30 -23.43 -12.48
C TRP A 921 -0.46 -24.00 -11.07
N ILE A 922 0.64 -24.36 -10.40
CA ILE A 922 0.65 -24.74 -8.98
C ILE A 922 1.77 -23.99 -8.24
N PRO A 923 1.61 -23.72 -6.94
CA PRO A 923 2.64 -23.09 -6.11
C PRO A 923 4.01 -23.78 -6.20
N LYS A 924 5.08 -23.01 -6.44
CA LYS A 924 6.48 -23.52 -6.42
C LYS A 924 7.04 -23.74 -5.01
N ALA A 925 6.49 -22.99 -4.08
CA ALA A 925 6.95 -22.79 -2.73
C ALA A 925 5.78 -22.15 -1.98
N PHE A 926 5.77 -22.23 -0.65
CA PHE A 926 4.81 -21.50 0.18
C PHE A 926 5.17 -20.00 0.27
N PHE A 927 6.47 -19.72 0.37
CA PHE A 927 7.04 -18.39 0.50
C PHE A 927 8.38 -18.27 -0.25
N PHE A 928 8.57 -17.15 -0.95
CA PHE A 928 9.86 -16.78 -1.54
C PHE A 928 9.97 -15.27 -1.73
N ILE A 929 11.15 -14.79 -2.10
CA ILE A 929 11.41 -13.36 -2.31
C ILE A 929 12.04 -13.09 -3.67
N TYR A 930 11.69 -11.96 -4.29
CA TYR A 930 12.40 -11.39 -5.42
C TYR A 930 13.33 -10.28 -4.97
N LEU A 931 14.61 -10.41 -5.27
CA LEU A 931 15.64 -9.43 -4.92
C LEU A 931 16.18 -8.74 -6.17
N PRO A 932 16.44 -7.41 -6.11
CA PRO A 932 17.07 -6.69 -7.21
C PRO A 932 18.55 -7.06 -7.33
N PHE A 933 19.16 -6.83 -8.49
CA PHE A 933 20.61 -6.93 -8.74
C PHE A 933 21.24 -8.33 -8.63
N LEU A 934 20.48 -9.40 -8.37
CA LEU A 934 21.02 -10.78 -8.37
C LEU A 934 21.55 -11.20 -9.75
N GLU A 935 21.08 -10.57 -10.82
CA GLU A 935 21.55 -10.74 -12.19
C GLU A 935 22.94 -10.14 -12.46
N GLU A 936 23.46 -9.28 -11.57
CA GLU A 936 24.77 -8.66 -11.74
C GLU A 936 25.93 -9.65 -11.52
N LYS A 937 27.14 -9.28 -11.93
CA LYS A 937 28.34 -10.12 -11.71
C LYS A 937 28.62 -10.28 -10.20
N LYS A 938 29.10 -11.46 -9.79
CA LYS A 938 29.62 -11.69 -8.43
C LYS A 938 30.71 -10.66 -8.10
N GLY A 939 30.71 -10.13 -6.87
CA GLY A 939 31.59 -9.03 -6.44
C GLY A 939 31.02 -7.62 -6.67
N SER A 940 29.86 -7.47 -7.31
CA SER A 940 29.14 -6.19 -7.31
C SER A 940 28.62 -5.90 -5.90
N LYS A 941 28.94 -4.72 -5.36
CA LYS A 941 28.41 -4.26 -4.05
C LYS A 941 26.88 -4.29 -3.97
N ARG A 942 26.17 -4.10 -5.09
CA ARG A 942 24.69 -4.16 -5.12
C ARG A 942 24.19 -5.58 -4.99
N ARG A 943 24.79 -6.51 -5.74
CA ARG A 943 24.49 -7.94 -5.65
C ARG A 943 24.80 -8.48 -4.25
N GLU A 944 25.95 -8.15 -3.70
CA GLU A 944 26.36 -8.59 -2.35
C GLU A 944 25.36 -8.13 -1.28
N ARG A 945 24.83 -6.91 -1.38
CA ARG A 945 23.78 -6.44 -0.47
C ARG A 945 22.50 -7.25 -0.62
N SER A 946 22.06 -7.52 -1.85
CA SER A 946 20.87 -8.34 -2.10
C SER A 946 21.04 -9.76 -1.56
N GLU A 947 22.16 -10.43 -1.84
CA GLU A 947 22.47 -11.77 -1.32
C GLU A 947 22.47 -11.78 0.21
N LYS A 948 23.13 -10.82 0.87
CA LYS A 948 23.14 -10.69 2.33
C LYS A 948 21.74 -10.45 2.92
N LEU A 949 20.89 -9.64 2.26
CA LEU A 949 19.52 -9.45 2.71
C LEU A 949 18.73 -10.77 2.62
N GLY A 950 18.86 -11.49 1.51
CA GLY A 950 18.21 -12.79 1.31
C GLY A 950 18.65 -13.83 2.33
N GLU A 951 19.95 -13.93 2.59
CA GLU A 951 20.52 -14.80 3.64
C GLU A 951 20.02 -14.42 5.04
N TRP A 952 19.95 -13.12 5.35
CA TRP A 952 19.45 -12.62 6.64
C TRP A 952 17.99 -13.02 6.87
N ILE A 953 17.11 -12.69 5.92
CA ILE A 953 15.68 -13.04 5.97
C ILE A 953 15.52 -14.56 6.09
N SER A 954 16.23 -15.31 5.24
CA SER A 954 16.16 -16.78 5.27
C SER A 954 16.56 -17.34 6.63
N SER A 955 17.63 -16.82 7.23
CA SER A 955 18.09 -17.29 8.54
C SER A 955 17.12 -17.00 9.68
N PHE A 956 16.33 -15.93 9.56
CA PHE A 956 15.30 -15.60 10.54
C PHE A 956 14.08 -16.53 10.40
N LEU A 957 13.73 -16.88 9.16
CA LEU A 957 12.63 -17.80 8.86
C LEU A 957 13.00 -19.28 9.09
N LEU A 958 14.28 -19.64 9.21
CA LEU A 958 14.69 -21.01 9.58
C LEU A 958 14.16 -21.41 10.97
N ASP A 959 13.98 -20.45 11.88
CA ASP A 959 13.41 -20.69 13.21
C ASP A 959 11.88 -20.96 13.15
N GLU A 960 11.24 -20.74 11.99
CA GLU A 960 9.81 -20.96 11.76
C GLU A 960 9.53 -22.31 11.09
N GLU A 961 9.62 -23.39 11.87
CA GLU A 961 9.51 -24.78 11.40
C GLU A 961 8.31 -25.03 10.47
N ARG A 962 7.15 -24.43 10.78
CA ARG A 962 5.94 -24.58 9.93
C ARG A 962 6.10 -23.97 8.55
N ILE A 963 6.73 -22.79 8.46
CA ILE A 963 6.95 -22.11 7.18
C ILE A 963 7.92 -22.92 6.34
N ILE A 964 9.04 -23.39 6.92
CA ILE A 964 10.04 -24.21 6.22
C ILE A 964 9.43 -25.52 5.71
N LYS A 965 8.70 -26.23 6.58
CA LYS A 965 8.02 -27.48 6.21
C LYS A 965 7.00 -27.29 5.09
N ARG A 966 6.23 -26.19 5.14
CA ARG A 966 5.25 -25.84 4.10
C ARG A 966 5.97 -25.53 2.78
N ASN A 967 7.09 -24.81 2.84
CA ASN A 967 7.90 -24.50 1.67
C ASN A 967 8.41 -25.76 0.98
N GLN A 968 8.99 -26.68 1.76
CA GLN A 968 9.45 -27.98 1.28
C GLN A 968 8.29 -28.79 0.66
N THR A 969 7.14 -28.86 1.34
CA THR A 969 5.96 -29.58 0.84
C THR A 969 5.51 -29.06 -0.53
N PHE A 970 5.44 -27.73 -0.69
CA PHE A 970 5.03 -27.11 -1.95
C PHE A 970 6.07 -27.33 -3.05
N SER A 971 7.36 -27.25 -2.73
CA SER A 971 8.44 -27.51 -3.70
C SER A 971 8.52 -28.97 -4.14
N GLU A 972 8.33 -29.94 -3.24
CA GLU A 972 8.20 -31.36 -3.58
C GLU A 972 7.03 -31.61 -4.52
N ARG A 973 5.88 -30.99 -4.21
CA ARG A 973 4.66 -31.10 -5.01
C ARG A 973 4.87 -30.53 -6.41
N TYR A 974 5.45 -29.33 -6.50
CA TYR A 974 5.82 -28.71 -7.77
C TYR A 974 6.78 -29.59 -8.57
N TRP A 975 7.79 -30.17 -7.91
CA TRP A 975 8.73 -31.08 -8.55
C TRP A 975 8.01 -32.30 -9.13
N LYS A 976 7.18 -32.98 -8.34
CA LYS A 976 6.50 -34.23 -8.74
C LYS A 976 5.54 -34.04 -9.92
N TYR A 977 4.79 -32.94 -9.95
CA TYR A 977 3.75 -32.71 -10.96
C TYR A 977 4.23 -31.89 -12.17
N ARG A 978 5.30 -31.11 -12.02
CA ARG A 978 5.79 -30.22 -13.08
C ARG A 978 7.29 -30.36 -13.30
N GLY A 979 8.11 -30.13 -12.27
CA GLY A 979 9.56 -30.07 -12.38
C GLY A 979 10.18 -31.32 -13.02
N ALA A 980 9.82 -32.52 -12.57
CA ALA A 980 10.35 -33.81 -13.04
C ALA A 980 10.09 -34.09 -14.54
N TRP A 981 9.20 -33.33 -15.17
CA TRP A 981 8.78 -33.51 -16.55
C TRP A 981 9.25 -32.39 -17.47
N MET A 982 9.85 -31.33 -16.90
CA MET A 982 10.41 -30.23 -17.67
C MET A 982 11.79 -30.59 -18.23
N SER A 983 12.08 -30.13 -19.45
CA SER A 983 13.42 -30.26 -20.05
C SER A 983 14.51 -29.49 -19.28
N ARG A 984 14.13 -28.42 -18.58
CA ARG A 984 15.00 -27.61 -17.72
C ARG A 984 14.24 -27.21 -16.46
N PRO A 985 14.23 -28.05 -15.42
CA PRO A 985 13.52 -27.72 -14.20
C PRO A 985 14.21 -26.56 -13.46
N PRO A 986 13.45 -25.74 -12.71
CA PRO A 986 14.04 -24.78 -11.79
C PRO A 986 14.84 -25.52 -10.72
N LYS A 987 16.04 -25.01 -10.37
CA LYS A 987 16.78 -25.52 -9.21
C LYS A 987 16.00 -25.17 -7.94
N MET A 988 15.45 -26.18 -7.29
CA MET A 988 14.84 -26.08 -5.97
C MET A 988 15.82 -26.70 -4.97
N GLY A 989 15.92 -26.11 -3.78
CA GLY A 989 16.79 -26.53 -2.69
C GLY A 989 16.03 -26.47 -1.36
N GLU A 990 16.71 -26.73 -0.24
CA GLU A 990 16.09 -26.62 1.08
C GLU A 990 16.03 -25.15 1.55
N GLY A 991 14.95 -24.77 2.24
CA GLY A 991 14.79 -23.47 2.87
C GLY A 991 13.95 -22.45 2.07
N ILE A 992 14.28 -21.16 2.20
CA ILE A 992 13.58 -20.03 1.57
C ILE A 992 14.29 -19.62 0.28
N PHE A 993 13.52 -19.44 -0.81
CA PHE A 993 14.08 -19.11 -2.11
C PHE A 993 14.22 -17.61 -2.34
N SER A 994 15.31 -17.23 -2.99
CA SER A 994 15.56 -15.88 -3.50
C SER A 994 15.70 -15.91 -5.03
N PHE A 995 14.86 -15.17 -5.74
CA PHE A 995 14.88 -15.09 -7.20
C PHE A 995 15.29 -13.68 -7.69
N PRO A 996 15.92 -13.56 -8.87
CA PRO A 996 16.22 -12.26 -9.44
C PRO A 996 14.91 -11.54 -9.84
N LEU A 997 14.84 -10.24 -9.54
CA LEU A 997 13.72 -9.41 -9.98
C LEU A 997 13.66 -9.34 -11.52
N GLN A 998 12.47 -9.48 -12.09
CA GLN A 998 12.29 -9.46 -13.54
C GLN A 998 12.64 -8.07 -14.13
N LYS A 999 13.27 -8.05 -15.31
CA LYS A 999 13.71 -6.80 -15.99
C LYS A 999 12.61 -5.74 -16.16
N ARG A 1000 11.34 -6.16 -16.31
CA ARG A 1000 10.21 -5.23 -16.49
C ARG A 1000 10.03 -4.28 -15.29
N PHE A 1001 10.39 -4.70 -14.09
CA PHE A 1001 10.22 -3.90 -12.86
C PHE A 1001 11.30 -2.83 -12.69
N GLN A 1002 12.41 -2.89 -13.43
CA GLN A 1002 13.52 -1.92 -13.29
C GLN A 1002 13.09 -0.47 -13.55
N LYS A 1003 12.04 -0.26 -14.37
CA LYS A 1003 11.53 1.09 -14.70
C LYS A 1003 10.69 1.73 -13.59
N SER A 1004 10.27 0.93 -12.61
CA SER A 1004 9.33 1.34 -11.55
C SER A 1004 9.78 0.91 -10.14
N ASN A 1005 10.92 0.24 -10.02
CA ASN A 1005 11.55 -0.09 -8.75
C ASN A 1005 12.52 1.03 -8.31
N PHE A 1006 12.32 1.56 -7.11
CA PHE A 1006 13.06 2.64 -6.48
C PHE A 1006 14.55 2.33 -6.29
N SER A 1007 14.96 1.07 -6.12
CA SER A 1007 16.39 0.75 -6.02
C SER A 1007 17.12 0.88 -7.36
N TYR A 1008 16.44 0.57 -8.46
CA TYR A 1008 17.01 0.78 -9.79
C TYR A 1008 16.99 2.26 -10.18
N ARG A 1009 15.94 3.01 -9.80
CA ARG A 1009 15.79 4.42 -10.17
C ARG A 1009 16.54 5.41 -9.28
N TYR A 1010 16.61 5.12 -7.99
CA TYR A 1010 17.19 6.00 -6.96
C TYR A 1010 18.11 5.21 -5.99
N PRO A 1011 19.14 4.52 -6.50
CA PRO A 1011 20.05 3.69 -5.69
C PRO A 1011 20.85 4.47 -4.64
N SER A 1012 20.89 5.80 -4.75
CA SER A 1012 21.51 6.69 -3.78
C SER A 1012 20.63 6.99 -2.56
N ILE A 1013 19.35 6.61 -2.60
CA ILE A 1013 18.42 6.68 -1.46
C ILE A 1013 18.07 5.27 -1.02
N THR A 1014 17.42 4.51 -1.89
CA THR A 1014 16.91 3.18 -1.58
C THR A 1014 17.95 2.15 -1.96
N THR A 1015 18.45 1.46 -0.95
CA THR A 1015 19.47 0.43 -1.11
C THR A 1015 18.87 -0.82 -1.75
N ILE A 1016 17.70 -1.26 -1.25
CA ILE A 1016 16.96 -2.41 -1.77
C ILE A 1016 15.45 -2.14 -1.72
N GLU A 1017 14.75 -2.47 -2.81
CA GLU A 1017 13.32 -2.64 -2.89
C GLU A 1017 13.10 -4.04 -3.42
N PHE A 1018 12.53 -4.88 -2.57
CA PHE A 1018 12.30 -6.29 -2.85
C PHE A 1018 10.82 -6.62 -2.77
N ILE A 1019 10.43 -7.76 -3.32
CA ILE A 1019 9.06 -8.24 -3.31
C ILE A 1019 9.04 -9.55 -2.54
N THR A 1020 8.09 -9.72 -1.63
CA THR A 1020 7.81 -11.03 -1.03
C THR A 1020 6.62 -11.66 -1.74
N GLU A 1021 6.62 -12.98 -1.86
CA GLU A 1021 5.55 -13.76 -2.48
C GLU A 1021 5.13 -14.87 -1.53
N VAL A 1022 3.86 -14.82 -1.09
CA VAL A 1022 3.22 -15.83 -0.23
C VAL A 1022 2.05 -16.46 -0.96
N ALA A 1023 1.79 -17.75 -0.79
CA ALA A 1023 0.63 -18.45 -1.37
C ALA A 1023 -0.69 -18.03 -0.69
N ASP A 1024 -1.06 -16.75 -0.73
CA ASP A 1024 -2.10 -16.17 0.12
C ASP A 1024 -3.37 -15.75 -0.62
N GLU A 1025 -3.45 -15.97 -1.94
CA GLU A 1025 -4.58 -15.47 -2.72
C GLU A 1025 -5.88 -16.04 -2.17
N VAL A 1026 -6.72 -15.14 -1.65
CA VAL A 1026 -7.99 -15.44 -0.98
C VAL A 1026 -7.88 -16.49 0.15
N ALA A 1027 -6.71 -16.62 0.76
CA ALA A 1027 -6.47 -17.53 1.87
C ALA A 1027 -7.38 -17.22 3.08
N TYR A 1028 -7.76 -18.26 3.82
CA TYR A 1028 -8.61 -18.15 5.01
C TYR A 1028 -8.14 -19.09 6.14
N GLY A 1029 -8.64 -18.88 7.35
CA GLY A 1029 -8.44 -19.77 8.48
C GLY A 1029 -6.98 -19.89 8.92
N ARG A 1030 -6.61 -21.10 9.37
CA ARG A 1030 -5.25 -21.42 9.83
C ARG A 1030 -4.19 -21.23 8.74
N PHE A 1031 -4.54 -21.46 7.48
CA PHE A 1031 -3.62 -21.26 6.36
C PHE A 1031 -3.28 -19.78 6.19
N LEU A 1032 -4.27 -18.89 6.20
CA LEU A 1032 -4.03 -17.44 6.19
C LEU A 1032 -3.16 -16.99 7.37
N ARG A 1033 -3.35 -17.54 8.57
CA ARG A 1033 -2.51 -17.20 9.73
C ARG A 1033 -1.03 -17.43 9.47
N GLU A 1034 -0.69 -18.50 8.77
CA GLU A 1034 0.70 -18.79 8.40
C GLU A 1034 1.20 -17.84 7.31
N CYS A 1035 0.36 -17.49 6.33
CA CYS A 1035 0.70 -16.47 5.33
C CYS A 1035 1.00 -15.12 5.99
N VAL A 1036 0.16 -14.70 6.93
CA VAL A 1036 0.36 -13.48 7.72
C VAL A 1036 1.64 -13.57 8.55
N LYS A 1037 1.94 -14.74 9.14
CA LYS A 1037 3.18 -14.96 9.89
C LYS A 1037 4.41 -14.80 8.99
N ALA A 1038 4.40 -15.37 7.77
CA ALA A 1038 5.51 -15.25 6.83
C ALA A 1038 5.86 -13.79 6.48
N HIS A 1039 4.87 -12.94 6.17
CA HIS A 1039 5.11 -11.51 5.97
C HIS A 1039 5.56 -10.82 7.26
N LEU A 1040 4.93 -11.11 8.40
CA LEU A 1040 5.24 -10.46 9.67
C LEU A 1040 6.69 -10.72 10.09
N GLU A 1041 7.13 -11.98 10.08
CA GLU A 1041 8.50 -12.35 10.44
C GLU A 1041 9.51 -11.79 9.45
N THR A 1042 9.18 -11.76 8.15
CA THR A 1042 10.04 -11.10 7.15
C THR A 1042 10.20 -9.60 7.47
N ASN A 1043 9.11 -8.89 7.76
CA ASN A 1043 9.18 -7.47 8.10
C ASN A 1043 9.95 -7.22 9.41
N LEU A 1044 9.76 -8.06 10.43
CA LEU A 1044 10.51 -8.00 11.69
C LEU A 1044 12.01 -8.25 11.47
N SER A 1045 12.38 -9.20 10.61
CA SER A 1045 13.78 -9.49 10.28
C SER A 1045 14.50 -8.29 9.64
N VAL A 1046 13.81 -7.53 8.78
CA VAL A 1046 14.36 -6.31 8.15
C VAL A 1046 14.51 -5.18 9.18
N ILE A 1047 13.56 -5.03 10.09
CA ILE A 1047 13.66 -4.08 11.20
C ILE A 1047 14.88 -4.40 12.08
N GLN A 1048 15.09 -5.69 12.39
CA GLN A 1048 16.25 -6.13 13.16
C GLN A 1048 17.56 -5.86 12.41
N LEU A 1049 17.61 -6.14 11.09
CA LEU A 1049 18.77 -5.83 10.25
C LEU A 1049 19.10 -4.34 10.30
N LEU A 1050 18.12 -3.46 10.11
CA LEU A 1050 18.34 -2.02 10.16
C LEU A 1050 18.82 -1.53 11.53
N ASN A 1051 18.33 -2.13 12.61
CA ASN A 1051 18.82 -1.85 13.96
C ASN A 1051 20.29 -2.28 14.15
N SER A 1052 20.76 -3.31 13.45
CA SER A 1052 22.17 -3.74 13.50
C SER A 1052 23.11 -2.90 12.61
N CYS A 1053 22.58 -2.07 11.70
CA CYS A 1053 23.39 -1.27 10.80
C CYS A 1053 23.96 -0.01 11.48
N HIS A 1054 25.14 0.44 11.02
CA HIS A 1054 25.70 1.74 11.37
C HIS A 1054 25.44 2.75 10.23
N PHE A 1055 24.94 3.94 10.58
CA PHE A 1055 24.58 4.98 9.61
C PHE A 1055 25.07 6.36 10.06
N PRO A 1056 26.23 6.83 9.58
CA PRO A 1056 26.82 8.07 10.07
C PRO A 1056 26.07 9.28 9.52
N VAL A 1057 25.65 10.16 10.44
CA VAL A 1057 25.11 11.49 10.15
C VAL A 1057 26.19 12.51 10.49
N LYS A 1058 26.44 13.45 9.59
CA LYS A 1058 27.51 14.45 9.71
C LYS A 1058 26.93 15.85 9.59
N LYS A 1059 27.49 16.79 10.36
CA LYS A 1059 27.25 18.22 10.22
C LYS A 1059 28.44 18.88 9.52
N LYS A 1060 28.16 19.72 8.51
CA LYS A 1060 29.19 20.50 7.80
C LYS A 1060 28.80 21.97 7.74
N GLY A 1061 29.79 22.85 7.87
CA GLY A 1061 29.64 24.29 7.68
C GLY A 1061 30.39 24.77 6.44
N TYR A 1062 29.87 25.78 5.75
CA TYR A 1062 30.51 26.41 4.58
C TYR A 1062 30.45 27.93 4.70
N LYS A 1063 31.55 28.62 4.39
CA LYS A 1063 31.55 30.08 4.28
C LYS A 1063 30.86 30.52 2.98
N ARG A 1064 29.92 31.47 3.07
CA ARG A 1064 29.21 32.10 1.95
C ARG A 1064 29.38 33.61 2.01
N GLU A 1065 29.08 34.29 0.92
CA GLU A 1065 29.01 35.76 0.91
C GLU A 1065 27.94 36.23 1.92
N GLY A 1066 28.37 36.98 2.94
CA GLY A 1066 27.48 37.50 3.98
C GLY A 1066 27.09 36.52 5.11
N GLY A 1067 27.71 35.33 5.23
CA GLY A 1067 27.37 34.41 6.32
C GLY A 1067 28.03 33.02 6.32
N VAL A 1068 27.59 32.15 7.24
CA VAL A 1068 27.97 30.74 7.32
C VAL A 1068 26.74 29.86 7.18
N GLU A 1069 26.86 28.79 6.41
CA GLU A 1069 25.78 27.87 6.11
C GLU A 1069 26.10 26.47 6.65
N PHE A 1070 25.19 25.90 7.43
CA PHE A 1070 25.31 24.59 8.06
C PHE A 1070 24.31 23.60 7.48
N PHE A 1071 24.74 22.35 7.33
CA PHE A 1071 23.91 21.24 6.85
C PHE A 1071 24.14 19.99 7.67
N TRP A 1072 23.04 19.34 8.03
CA TRP A 1072 23.04 17.92 8.40
C TRP A 1072 22.89 17.07 7.16
N HIS A 1073 23.71 16.02 7.05
CA HIS A 1073 23.54 15.02 6.01
C HIS A 1073 23.90 13.62 6.52
N ARG A 1074 23.16 12.62 6.06
CA ARG A 1074 23.50 11.21 6.27
C ARG A 1074 24.23 10.66 5.05
N GLU A 1075 25.24 9.83 5.28
CA GLU A 1075 25.82 9.03 4.19
C GLU A 1075 24.84 7.90 3.86
N ARG A 1076 24.35 7.89 2.61
CA ARG A 1076 23.29 6.98 2.15
C ARG A 1076 23.86 5.78 1.40
N GLY A 1077 23.09 4.71 1.38
CA GLY A 1077 23.52 3.37 0.96
C GLY A 1077 23.91 2.54 2.18
N LEU A 1078 23.11 1.52 2.50
CA LEU A 1078 23.37 0.69 3.67
C LEU A 1078 24.59 -0.21 3.48
N THR A 1079 25.32 -0.44 4.57
CA THR A 1079 26.33 -1.48 4.66
C THR A 1079 25.83 -2.49 5.68
N PHE A 1080 25.49 -3.69 5.21
CA PHE A 1080 24.99 -4.75 6.07
C PHE A 1080 26.15 -5.39 6.83
N PRO A 1081 25.98 -5.67 8.13
CA PRO A 1081 27.01 -6.32 8.94
C PRO A 1081 27.38 -7.68 8.36
N GLN A 1082 28.63 -8.10 8.54
CA GLN A 1082 29.00 -9.50 8.42
C GLN A 1082 28.50 -10.21 9.69
N LYS A 1083 27.83 -11.34 9.53
CA LYS A 1083 27.29 -12.12 10.65
C LYS A 1083 28.46 -12.62 11.52
N GLN A 1084 28.72 -12.00 12.68
CA GLN A 1084 29.39 -12.66 13.79
C GLN A 1084 28.29 -13.35 14.60
N MET A 1085 28.23 -14.68 14.55
CA MET A 1085 27.38 -15.45 15.46
C MET A 1085 28.04 -15.41 16.84
N ASN A 1086 27.72 -14.39 17.64
CA ASN A 1086 28.02 -14.42 19.07
C ASN A 1086 26.95 -15.27 19.76
N GLU A 1087 27.32 -16.48 20.13
CA GLU A 1087 26.45 -17.47 20.81
C GLU A 1087 26.01 -17.07 22.23
N LYS A 1088 26.31 -15.86 22.72
CA LYS A 1088 26.08 -15.49 24.13
C LYS A 1088 25.08 -14.36 24.40
N GLU A 1089 24.44 -13.78 23.37
CA GLU A 1089 23.33 -12.82 23.56
C GLU A 1089 21.98 -13.34 23.01
N GLY A 1090 21.94 -14.59 22.52
CA GLY A 1090 20.80 -15.17 21.80
C GLY A 1090 19.67 -15.75 22.65
N GLU A 1091 19.86 -15.94 23.96
CA GLU A 1091 18.85 -16.61 24.81
C GLU A 1091 17.85 -15.65 25.48
N ASP A 1092 18.23 -14.41 25.80
CA ASP A 1092 17.32 -13.44 26.42
C ASP A 1092 16.53 -12.58 25.40
N GLU A 1093 16.95 -12.54 24.14
CA GLU A 1093 16.28 -11.79 23.07
C GLU A 1093 15.34 -12.63 22.19
N LYS A 1094 15.07 -13.92 22.45
CA LYS A 1094 14.20 -14.75 21.56
C LYS A 1094 12.97 -15.34 22.24
N GLY A 1095 12.24 -14.54 23.03
CA GLY A 1095 10.90 -14.91 23.50
C GLY A 1095 9.92 -15.19 22.36
N ARG A 1096 9.61 -16.48 22.15
CA ARG A 1096 8.72 -17.08 21.13
C ARG A 1096 7.36 -16.37 20.99
N LEU A 1097 6.92 -16.19 19.75
CA LEU A 1097 5.61 -15.62 19.34
C LEU A 1097 4.41 -16.60 19.44
N ASP A 1098 4.58 -17.79 20.01
CA ASP A 1098 3.59 -18.88 19.93
C ASP A 1098 2.56 -18.97 21.08
N SER A 1099 2.50 -17.99 21.99
CA SER A 1099 1.50 -17.99 23.08
C SER A 1099 0.76 -16.66 23.23
N PHE A 1100 -0.05 -16.28 22.25
CA PHE A 1100 -1.13 -15.30 22.47
C PHE A 1100 -2.45 -15.84 21.92
N GLY A 1101 -2.92 -16.90 22.59
CA GLY A 1101 -4.28 -17.40 22.52
C GLY A 1101 -5.23 -16.46 23.25
N CYS A 1102 -6.43 -16.31 22.69
CA CYS A 1102 -7.56 -15.68 23.34
C CYS A 1102 -8.04 -16.55 24.50
N SER A 1103 -7.94 -16.06 25.73
CA SER A 1103 -8.82 -16.43 26.85
C SER A 1103 -8.75 -15.32 27.90
N GLY A 1104 -9.91 -14.98 28.46
CA GLY A 1104 -10.08 -13.83 29.35
C GLY A 1104 -9.54 -14.02 30.77
N THR A 1105 -9.61 -12.89 31.48
CA THR A 1105 -9.63 -12.68 32.94
C THR A 1105 -8.41 -13.12 33.76
N GLY A 1106 -7.76 -12.14 34.41
CA GLY A 1106 -6.84 -12.37 35.52
C GLY A 1106 -5.81 -11.25 35.67
N ASP A 1107 -6.05 -10.33 36.62
CA ASP A 1107 -5.02 -9.47 37.20
C ASP A 1107 -3.84 -10.33 37.67
N PHE A 1108 -2.58 -9.96 37.38
CA PHE A 1108 -1.47 -10.28 38.29
C PHE A 1108 -0.26 -9.34 38.15
N ALA A 1109 0.25 -9.02 39.34
CA ALA A 1109 1.27 -8.08 39.75
C ALA A 1109 2.65 -8.17 39.07
N PHE A 1110 3.25 -6.98 38.91
CA PHE A 1110 4.68 -6.77 38.71
C PHE A 1110 5.48 -7.13 39.98
N SER A 1111 6.41 -8.09 39.90
CA SER A 1111 7.61 -8.07 40.76
C SER A 1111 8.74 -8.93 40.17
N LYS A 1112 9.97 -8.48 40.43
CA LYS A 1112 11.30 -9.10 40.19
C LYS A 1112 11.95 -8.84 38.83
N PHE A 1113 12.85 -7.85 38.78
CA PHE A 1113 14.29 -8.02 38.49
C PHE A 1113 14.97 -6.64 38.57
N CYS A 1114 15.58 -6.33 39.72
CA CYS A 1114 16.58 -5.28 39.93
C CYS A 1114 17.33 -5.61 41.24
N THR A 1115 18.53 -6.17 41.16
CA THR A 1115 19.45 -6.30 42.30
C THR A 1115 20.73 -5.54 41.99
N GLY A 1116 20.93 -4.44 42.73
CA GLY A 1116 22.10 -3.56 42.67
C GLY A 1116 21.80 -2.28 43.50
N PRO A 1117 22.68 -1.88 44.45
CA PRO A 1117 22.23 -1.26 45.71
C PRO A 1117 21.88 0.23 45.56
N CYS A 1118 20.65 0.59 45.93
CA CYS A 1118 20.24 1.98 46.17
C CYS A 1118 20.69 2.42 47.57
N GLN A 1119 21.50 3.47 47.63
CA GLN A 1119 21.64 4.30 48.83
C GLN A 1119 20.32 5.04 49.08
N ARG A 1120 19.85 4.92 50.32
CA ARG A 1120 18.61 5.49 50.87
C ARG A 1120 18.49 6.99 50.61
N TRP A 1121 17.35 7.40 50.04
CA TRP A 1121 16.78 8.73 50.24
C TRP A 1121 15.38 8.53 50.85
N ASN A 1122 15.28 8.81 52.15
CA ASN A 1122 13.99 8.93 52.84
C ASN A 1122 13.29 10.20 52.32
N ILE A 1123 12.07 10.06 51.82
CA ILE A 1123 11.13 11.18 51.71
C ILE A 1123 9.92 10.79 52.54
N ASP A 1124 9.79 11.52 53.63
CA ASP A 1124 8.70 11.48 54.60
C ASP A 1124 7.43 12.07 53.95
N LEU A 1125 6.36 11.29 53.91
CA LEU A 1125 5.04 11.72 53.42
C LEU A 1125 4.24 12.27 54.60
N GLY A 1126 4.44 13.55 54.90
CA GLY A 1126 3.56 14.33 55.76
C GLY A 1126 2.30 14.77 55.02
N ALA A 1127 1.19 14.09 55.28
CA ALA A 1127 -0.16 14.50 54.88
C ALA A 1127 -0.62 15.76 55.63
N ARG A 1128 -1.38 16.65 54.97
CA ARG A 1128 -2.67 17.21 55.44
C ARG A 1128 -3.23 18.29 54.49
N ARG A 1129 -4.48 18.03 54.07
CA ARG A 1129 -5.56 18.91 53.55
C ARG A 1129 -5.36 19.64 52.22
#